data_AF-A0A945RYE3-F1
#
_entry.id   AF-A0A945RYE3-F1
#
_cell.length_a   1.000
_cell.length_b   1.000
_cell.length_c   1.000
_cell.angle_alpha   90.00
_cell.angle_beta   90.00
_cell.angle_gamma   90.00
#
_symmetry.space_group_name_H-M   'P 1'
#
loop_
_entity.id
_entity.type
_entity.pdbx_description
1 polymer ?
#
loop_
_entity_poly.entity_id
_entity_poly.type
_entity_poly.pdbx_seq_one_letter_code
_entity_poly.pdbx_strand_id
1 'polypeptide(L)'
;MSIKFRLTCVLSAALFFGLPSFVMAAEPELLSNGDFELGTPTQDKPPVFNCRNWRRLLWNPKTRSSWLTDGERDWQVGKGNQALEYRWGATSICQYFSATEAQEYQFSVDHLNPGTQENRWQPRIQVEWHTADGKRIGDTVTVVEADITTAPVKKWNTLAGQAASPKGTAYARILLNIRNRGAGAYFQKTYLDNASVQGPRGMHNLPVSFVCAPYDMTMAAIPESVPFADSLVNYADDADGDTLTFAKIAGPAWLSVAASGALSGTPQFADAGNNRLKVKVEDERGSADTRTLTIPVVPHLRLGNVFDEDMVLQRGSPIPLWGKAVAGSPVDVAVSTGEEVRTTADDKGDWSATLPAMKASRHGPVTMTVTSGSREFAHTNILIGDVWLCSGQSNMSWPLKQTDGRAQEIAASRNPLLRVLRTPETRSKTPWLDLHVRAHWRTSDPATIGDFSAVAYYFGKKLQTDIGIPIGVIDSSQGGSSIQPWAVSLLRKGATTMYNSRIHPYTRLPIKGVIWYQGEANVRDGASYTAKMQTLVNDWREAWQRPELPFYFVQLAPFNYKGDAVHQLPELWAAQAAAMDVIPHSGMAVINDIGNVKNIHPTNKAPVGARLALWAEHGTYGQKGLVHAGPGLDRAVREGNRLRLSFKHVGSGLASRDGKPLTWFEVAAADKTFVPATATIDGDTLLVSAPNVPEPVCVRFAWHETAEPNLMNAEGLPAGAFSADVE
;
A
#
# COMPACT_ATOMS: atom_id res chain seq x y z
N MET A 1 -15.02 -54.12 23.20
CA MET A 1 -13.90 -53.16 23.31
C MET A 1 -14.44 -51.79 22.92
N SER A 2 -14.87 -51.04 23.93
CA SER A 2 -15.51 -49.70 23.84
C SER A 2 -14.50 -48.68 23.27
N ILE A 3 -14.70 -47.94 22.17
CA ILE A 3 -15.75 -47.02 21.67
C ILE A 3 -15.52 -45.55 22.09
N LYS A 4 -15.34 -44.71 21.04
CA LYS A 4 -15.40 -43.23 20.97
C LYS A 4 -16.78 -42.71 21.41
N PHE A 5 -16.91 -41.45 21.86
CA PHE A 5 -17.98 -40.54 21.37
C PHE A 5 -17.78 -39.06 21.79
N ARG A 6 -17.98 -38.16 20.81
CA ARG A 6 -18.50 -36.79 20.94
C ARG A 6 -20.03 -36.88 21.03
N LEU A 7 -20.73 -36.07 21.83
CA LEU A 7 -22.01 -35.45 21.41
C LEU A 7 -22.49 -34.34 22.37
N THR A 8 -22.61 -33.14 21.78
CA THR A 8 -23.70 -32.14 21.77
C THR A 8 -24.71 -31.99 22.93
N CYS A 9 -24.97 -30.71 23.24
CA CYS A 9 -25.97 -30.05 24.11
C CYS A 9 -27.36 -30.69 24.33
N VAL A 10 -27.98 -30.45 25.51
CA VAL A 10 -29.18 -29.58 25.75
C VAL A 10 -29.92 -29.91 27.09
N LEU A 11 -30.32 -28.83 27.82
CA LEU A 11 -31.35 -28.61 28.88
C LEU A 11 -31.25 -29.13 30.35
N SER A 12 -31.23 -28.14 31.28
CA SER A 12 -32.06 -27.90 32.48
C SER A 12 -32.04 -28.74 33.78
N ALA A 13 -31.92 -27.98 34.89
CA ALA A 13 -32.56 -28.10 36.23
C ALA A 13 -31.80 -28.70 37.45
N ALA A 14 -31.35 -27.76 38.31
CA ALA A 14 -31.60 -27.62 39.76
C ALA A 14 -30.93 -28.50 40.86
N LEU A 15 -30.52 -27.76 41.93
CA LEU A 15 -30.52 -28.02 43.40
C LEU A 15 -29.28 -28.58 44.14
N PHE A 16 -28.58 -27.63 44.79
CA PHE A 16 -28.26 -27.48 46.24
C PHE A 16 -27.32 -28.43 47.05
N PHE A 17 -26.23 -27.80 47.52
CA PHE A 17 -25.64 -27.69 48.88
C PHE A 17 -24.73 -28.77 49.52
N GLY A 18 -23.59 -28.27 50.04
CA GLY A 18 -22.72 -28.89 51.04
C GLY A 18 -21.33 -28.23 51.13
N LEU A 19 -21.13 -27.30 52.06
CA LEU A 19 -19.88 -26.55 52.33
C LEU A 19 -18.85 -27.34 53.19
N PRO A 20 -17.53 -27.05 53.07
CA PRO A 20 -16.55 -27.26 54.13
C PRO A 20 -15.90 -25.96 54.66
N SER A 21 -15.27 -26.13 55.82
CA SER A 21 -14.53 -25.28 56.76
C SER A 21 -13.71 -24.07 56.24
N PHE A 22 -13.74 -22.99 57.04
CA PHE A 22 -13.08 -21.69 56.86
C PHE A 22 -11.55 -21.69 57.01
N VAL A 23 -10.85 -21.00 56.10
CA VAL A 23 -9.48 -20.47 56.25
C VAL A 23 -9.59 -18.97 56.56
N MET A 24 -8.88 -18.46 57.58
CA MET A 24 -8.82 -17.03 57.89
C MET A 24 -7.89 -16.29 56.90
N ALA A 25 -8.41 -15.27 56.20
CA ALA A 25 -7.63 -14.35 55.39
C ALA A 25 -7.08 -13.18 56.24
N ALA A 26 -5.84 -12.76 55.99
CA ALA A 26 -5.09 -11.81 56.82
C ALA A 26 -5.03 -10.36 56.27
N GLU A 27 -5.66 -10.05 55.12
CA GLU A 27 -5.75 -8.66 54.62
C GLU A 27 -7.16 -8.31 54.08
N PRO A 28 -7.63 -7.05 54.22
CA PRO A 28 -8.93 -6.60 53.68
C PRO A 28 -8.96 -6.67 52.14
N GLU A 29 -10.06 -7.16 51.55
CA GLU A 29 -10.33 -7.00 50.11
C GLU A 29 -10.64 -5.52 49.79
N LEU A 30 -9.87 -4.93 48.88
CA LEU A 30 -10.08 -3.57 48.40
C LEU A 30 -11.07 -3.60 47.22
N LEU A 31 -12.31 -3.12 47.41
CA LEU A 31 -13.32 -3.01 46.36
C LEU A 31 -13.45 -1.55 45.90
N SER A 32 -12.74 -1.16 44.84
CA SER A 32 -12.97 0.13 44.16
C SER A 32 -14.03 -0.05 43.06
N ASN A 33 -15.21 0.57 43.17
CA ASN A 33 -16.18 0.61 42.07
C ASN A 33 -16.17 2.00 41.43
N GLY A 34 -16.15 2.08 40.10
CA GLY A 34 -15.79 3.29 39.35
C GLY A 34 -16.90 4.33 39.11
N ASP A 35 -18.11 4.16 39.62
CA ASP A 35 -19.22 5.10 39.37
C ASP A 35 -19.83 5.59 40.70
N PHE A 36 -19.42 6.77 41.16
CA PHE A 36 -20.00 7.48 42.31
C PHE A 36 -20.39 8.90 41.86
N GLU A 37 -21.69 9.21 41.76
CA GLU A 37 -22.16 10.56 41.42
C GLU A 37 -22.07 11.50 42.64
N LEU A 38 -21.59 12.74 42.43
CA LEU A 38 -21.78 13.80 43.41
C LEU A 38 -23.12 14.50 43.22
N GLY A 39 -23.79 14.80 44.33
CA GLY A 39 -24.82 15.81 44.33
C GLY A 39 -24.23 17.16 43.95
N THR A 40 -24.88 17.87 43.03
CA THR A 40 -24.44 19.19 42.56
C THR A 40 -24.34 20.18 43.73
N PRO A 41 -23.21 20.88 43.93
CA PRO A 41 -23.09 21.91 44.93
C PRO A 41 -24.04 23.07 44.60
N THR A 42 -24.80 23.56 45.57
CA THR A 42 -25.34 24.93 45.50
C THR A 42 -24.48 25.85 46.35
N GLN A 43 -24.48 27.14 46.01
CA GLN A 43 -23.55 28.17 46.49
C GLN A 43 -23.43 28.31 48.03
N ASP A 44 -24.36 27.71 48.79
CA ASP A 44 -24.51 27.87 50.23
C ASP A 44 -24.35 26.58 51.04
N LYS A 45 -23.84 25.47 50.46
CA LYS A 45 -23.63 24.22 51.21
C LYS A 45 -22.26 23.58 50.91
N PRO A 46 -21.52 23.11 51.93
CA PRO A 46 -20.27 22.37 51.74
C PRO A 46 -20.51 21.08 50.93
N PRO A 47 -19.48 20.50 50.29
CA PRO A 47 -19.63 19.25 49.55
C PRO A 47 -20.06 18.11 50.48
N VAL A 48 -21.30 17.67 50.30
CA VAL A 48 -21.85 16.49 50.99
C VAL A 48 -21.83 15.33 50.01
N PHE A 49 -21.27 14.20 50.41
CA PHE A 49 -21.46 12.94 49.69
C PHE A 49 -22.90 12.50 49.96
N ASN A 50 -23.80 12.87 49.06
CA ASN A 50 -25.19 12.49 49.18
C ASN A 50 -25.35 11.05 48.69
N CYS A 51 -25.68 10.13 49.58
CA CYS A 51 -25.99 8.73 49.25
C CYS A 51 -27.26 8.57 48.38
N ARG A 52 -28.00 9.65 48.11
CA ARG A 52 -29.14 9.66 47.18
C ARG A 52 -28.73 9.27 45.76
N ASN A 53 -29.35 8.19 45.30
CA ASN A 53 -29.27 7.53 44.01
C ASN A 53 -28.03 6.66 43.78
N TRP A 54 -27.31 6.27 44.85
CA TRP A 54 -26.24 5.28 44.75
C TRP A 54 -26.79 3.94 44.25
N ARG A 55 -26.60 3.64 42.96
CA ARG A 55 -26.95 2.34 42.35
C ARG A 55 -25.67 1.58 42.03
N ARG A 56 -25.57 0.32 42.47
CA ARG A 56 -24.43 -0.56 42.12
C ARG A 56 -24.83 -1.56 41.05
N LEU A 57 -23.99 -1.70 40.02
CA LEU A 57 -23.87 -2.91 39.22
C LEU A 57 -23.00 -3.91 39.98
N LEU A 58 -23.47 -5.15 40.14
CA LEU A 58 -22.58 -6.29 40.28
C LEU A 58 -23.26 -7.47 39.56
N TRP A 59 -22.46 -8.38 39.03
CA TRP A 59 -22.89 -9.68 38.51
C TRP A 59 -21.97 -10.75 39.07
N ASN A 60 -22.50 -11.96 39.26
CA ASN A 60 -21.73 -13.13 39.64
C ASN A 60 -22.06 -14.26 38.62
N PRO A 61 -21.13 -15.13 38.20
CA PRO A 61 -21.48 -16.17 37.20
C PRO A 61 -21.81 -17.57 37.76
N LYS A 62 -21.59 -17.89 39.04
CA LYS A 62 -21.86 -19.26 39.59
C LYS A 62 -22.84 -19.33 40.77
N THR A 63 -22.89 -18.34 41.66
CA THR A 63 -24.08 -18.15 42.54
C THR A 63 -24.97 -17.01 42.04
N ARG A 64 -24.57 -16.35 40.94
CA ARG A 64 -25.21 -15.18 40.34
C ARG A 64 -25.66 -14.09 41.30
N SER A 65 -24.97 -13.96 42.42
CA SER A 65 -25.27 -12.96 43.43
C SER A 65 -24.25 -11.83 43.51
N SER A 66 -24.85 -10.65 43.45
CA SER A 66 -24.31 -9.32 43.50
C SER A 66 -25.29 -8.50 44.33
N TRP A 67 -24.93 -8.05 45.53
CA TRP A 67 -25.92 -7.33 46.35
C TRP A 67 -25.27 -6.26 47.23
N LEU A 68 -25.51 -5.00 46.87
CA LEU A 68 -25.83 -3.91 47.80
C LEU A 68 -27.35 -3.74 47.71
N THR A 69 -28.07 -3.72 48.84
CA THR A 69 -29.53 -3.54 48.85
C THR A 69 -29.89 -2.09 49.15
N ASP A 70 -30.84 -1.54 48.40
CA ASP A 70 -31.57 -0.34 48.83
C ASP A 70 -32.51 -0.70 49.99
N GLY A 71 -32.81 0.29 50.84
CA GLY A 71 -33.61 0.17 52.07
C GLY A 71 -35.08 -0.24 51.92
N GLU A 72 -35.59 -0.54 50.73
CA GLU A 72 -37.01 -0.89 50.49
C GLU A 72 -37.51 -2.16 51.20
N ARG A 73 -36.65 -2.92 51.90
CA ARG A 73 -37.06 -4.06 52.73
C ARG A 73 -37.01 -3.84 54.25
N ASP A 74 -36.76 -2.62 54.73
CA ASP A 74 -36.89 -2.31 56.16
C ASP A 74 -37.60 -0.97 56.38
N TRP A 75 -38.91 -1.06 56.65
CA TRP A 75 -39.80 0.09 56.86
C TRP A 75 -39.44 0.94 58.08
N GLN A 76 -38.47 0.51 58.90
CA GLN A 76 -38.01 1.23 60.09
C GLN A 76 -36.91 2.27 59.81
N VAL A 77 -36.37 2.36 58.59
CA VAL A 77 -35.42 3.42 58.19
C VAL A 77 -36.09 4.28 57.12
N GLY A 78 -36.66 5.41 57.56
CA GLY A 78 -37.73 6.14 56.86
C GLY A 78 -37.38 6.82 55.53
N LYS A 79 -38.45 7.01 54.74
CA LYS A 79 -38.53 7.81 53.50
C LYS A 79 -37.72 9.10 53.57
N GLY A 80 -36.69 9.18 52.72
CA GLY A 80 -35.92 10.41 52.45
C GLY A 80 -34.41 10.24 52.58
N ASN A 81 -33.96 9.28 53.40
CA ASN A 81 -32.56 8.91 53.64
C ASN A 81 -32.24 7.61 52.90
N GLN A 82 -31.27 7.66 51.99
CA GLN A 82 -30.80 6.48 51.25
C GLN A 82 -29.54 5.95 51.92
N ALA A 83 -29.73 5.27 53.05
CA ALA A 83 -28.65 4.64 53.78
C ALA A 83 -28.16 3.37 53.08
N LEU A 84 -26.84 3.15 53.06
CA LEU A 84 -26.24 1.94 52.50
C LEU A 84 -26.17 0.86 53.56
N GLU A 85 -26.66 -0.33 53.23
CA GLU A 85 -26.57 -1.51 54.10
C GLU A 85 -25.33 -2.34 53.77
N TYR A 86 -24.44 -2.50 54.75
CA TYR A 86 -23.25 -3.34 54.63
C TYR A 86 -23.44 -4.68 55.31
N ARG A 87 -23.01 -5.80 54.67
CA ARG A 87 -23.22 -7.16 55.22
C ARG A 87 -21.97 -8.01 55.42
N TRP A 88 -20.86 -7.84 54.68
CA TRP A 88 -19.70 -8.77 54.67
C TRP A 88 -18.33 -8.08 54.71
N GLY A 89 -17.36 -8.65 55.44
CA GLY A 89 -15.91 -8.42 55.27
C GLY A 89 -15.38 -7.01 55.54
N ALA A 90 -14.06 -6.85 55.70
CA ALA A 90 -13.46 -5.53 55.75
C ALA A 90 -13.52 -4.90 54.36
N THR A 91 -14.09 -3.71 54.22
CA THR A 91 -14.17 -2.99 52.93
C THR A 91 -13.78 -1.53 53.10
N SER A 92 -13.09 -1.02 52.08
CA SER A 92 -12.68 0.36 51.92
C SER A 92 -13.52 1.04 50.83
N ILE A 93 -14.22 2.12 51.17
CA ILE A 93 -14.82 3.04 50.18
C ILE A 93 -13.84 4.18 49.97
N CYS A 94 -13.61 4.58 48.71
CA CYS A 94 -12.61 5.58 48.36
C CYS A 94 -13.23 6.70 47.50
N GLN A 95 -12.92 7.95 47.81
CA GLN A 95 -13.30 9.10 46.97
C GLN A 95 -12.22 10.20 46.98
N TYR A 96 -12.10 10.91 45.86
CA TYR A 96 -11.14 12.00 45.69
C TYR A 96 -11.81 13.37 45.74
N PHE A 97 -11.13 14.37 46.28
CA PHE A 97 -11.57 15.77 46.24
C PHE A 97 -10.38 16.72 46.23
N SER A 98 -10.53 17.90 45.60
CA SER A 98 -9.50 18.95 45.64
C SER A 98 -9.35 19.49 47.05
N ALA A 99 -8.11 19.60 47.51
CA ALA A 99 -7.79 20.02 48.87
C ALA A 99 -6.67 21.07 48.84
N THR A 100 -6.95 22.23 49.41
CA THR A 100 -6.01 23.32 49.57
C THR A 100 -5.02 22.98 50.66
N GLU A 101 -3.73 23.25 50.44
CA GLU A 101 -2.68 23.03 51.45
C GLU A 101 -2.86 23.87 52.73
N ALA A 102 -2.37 23.32 53.85
CA ALA A 102 -2.38 23.97 55.16
C ALA A 102 -3.78 24.45 55.61
N GLN A 103 -4.84 23.74 55.20
CA GLN A 103 -6.23 24.00 55.58
C GLN A 103 -6.79 22.85 56.39
N GLU A 104 -7.69 23.17 57.32
CA GLU A 104 -8.41 22.17 58.10
C GLU A 104 -9.69 21.75 57.39
N TYR A 105 -9.87 20.43 57.27
CA TYR A 105 -11.06 19.81 56.73
C TYR A 105 -11.76 19.00 57.80
N GLN A 106 -13.07 19.18 57.92
CA GLN A 106 -13.92 18.37 58.77
C GLN A 106 -14.54 17.26 57.94
N PHE A 107 -14.53 16.05 58.47
CA PHE A 107 -15.11 14.88 57.83
C PHE A 107 -16.17 14.33 58.75
N SER A 108 -17.32 13.95 58.19
CA SER A 108 -18.36 13.29 58.95
C SER A 108 -18.94 12.11 58.17
N VAL A 109 -19.48 11.13 58.89
CA VAL A 109 -20.37 10.11 58.34
C VAL A 109 -21.46 9.81 59.36
N ASP A 110 -22.70 9.80 58.93
CA ASP A 110 -23.80 9.36 59.77
C ASP A 110 -23.86 7.84 59.76
N HIS A 111 -24.06 7.24 60.92
CA HIS A 111 -24.18 5.81 61.09
C HIS A 111 -25.32 5.45 62.04
N LEU A 112 -25.91 4.29 61.83
CA LEU A 112 -26.98 3.75 62.68
C LEU A 112 -26.56 2.40 63.26
N ASN A 113 -26.51 2.31 64.59
CA ASN A 113 -26.34 1.04 65.29
C ASN A 113 -27.71 0.40 65.53
N PRO A 114 -28.06 -0.75 64.93
CA PRO A 114 -29.38 -1.36 65.12
C PRO A 114 -29.53 -2.10 66.47
N GLY A 115 -28.44 -2.27 67.25
CA GLY A 115 -28.47 -2.70 68.65
C GLY A 115 -28.61 -4.17 68.98
N THR A 116 -28.14 -5.05 68.10
CA THR A 116 -27.96 -6.47 68.40
C THR A 116 -26.56 -6.69 69.03
N GLN A 117 -26.42 -7.58 70.02
CA GLN A 117 -25.17 -7.79 70.82
C GLN A 117 -23.92 -8.21 70.00
N GLU A 118 -24.05 -8.35 68.68
CA GLU A 118 -23.03 -8.93 67.80
C GLU A 118 -22.43 -7.93 66.80
N ASN A 119 -22.86 -6.65 66.77
CA ASN A 119 -22.43 -5.65 65.76
C ASN A 119 -21.03 -5.03 66.01
N ARG A 120 -19.96 -5.82 66.04
CA ARG A 120 -18.60 -5.32 66.34
C ARG A 120 -17.88 -4.72 65.14
N TRP A 121 -18.41 -3.61 64.63
CA TRP A 121 -17.81 -2.87 63.51
C TRP A 121 -17.16 -1.58 63.97
N GLN A 122 -16.02 -1.27 63.35
CA GLN A 122 -15.27 -0.04 63.61
C GLN A 122 -15.12 0.72 62.29
N PRO A 123 -16.08 1.60 61.94
CA PRO A 123 -15.88 2.55 60.87
C PRO A 123 -14.75 3.49 61.24
N ARG A 124 -13.88 3.68 60.26
CA ARG A 124 -12.69 4.50 60.33
C ARG A 124 -12.66 5.36 59.10
N ILE A 125 -12.84 6.67 59.28
CA ILE A 125 -12.57 7.63 58.23
C ILE A 125 -11.07 7.88 58.25
N GLN A 126 -10.43 7.64 57.13
CA GLN A 126 -9.05 8.01 56.89
C GLN A 126 -8.97 8.93 55.70
N VAL A 127 -7.93 9.76 55.67
CA VAL A 127 -7.63 10.61 54.54
C VAL A 127 -6.16 10.45 54.19
N GLU A 128 -5.91 10.43 52.90
CA GLU A 128 -4.59 10.49 52.34
C GLU A 128 -4.48 11.78 51.56
N TRP A 129 -3.41 12.52 51.80
CA TRP A 129 -3.15 13.77 51.11
C TRP A 129 -2.22 13.49 49.96
N HIS A 130 -2.46 14.12 48.83
CA HIS A 130 -1.68 13.92 47.63
C HIS A 130 -1.22 15.26 47.07
N THR A 131 0.02 15.23 46.59
CA THR A 131 0.58 16.27 45.73
C THR A 131 -0.14 16.27 44.38
N ALA A 132 0.03 17.34 43.60
CA ALA A 132 -0.59 17.46 42.28
C ALA A 132 -0.18 16.35 41.30
N ASP A 133 1.00 15.74 41.46
CA ASP A 133 1.49 14.59 40.68
C ASP A 133 1.05 13.23 41.27
N GLY A 134 0.15 13.25 42.24
CA GLY A 134 -0.51 12.09 42.84
C GLY A 134 0.30 11.32 43.89
N LYS A 135 1.49 11.81 44.25
CA LYS A 135 2.31 11.20 45.30
C LYS A 135 1.68 11.48 46.68
N ARG A 136 1.51 10.42 47.47
CA ARG A 136 0.99 10.51 48.84
C ARG A 136 1.96 11.31 49.74
N ILE A 137 1.41 12.26 50.47
CA ILE A 137 2.10 13.11 51.44
C ILE A 137 1.86 12.51 52.82
N GLY A 138 2.92 11.97 53.41
CA GLY A 138 2.87 11.37 54.73
C GLY A 138 2.07 10.06 54.80
N ASP A 139 1.75 9.68 56.02
CA ASP A 139 0.96 8.49 56.31
C ASP A 139 -0.54 8.77 56.23
N THR A 140 -1.32 7.73 55.95
CA THR A 140 -2.78 7.79 55.93
C THR A 140 -3.29 8.27 57.29
N VAL A 141 -3.84 9.48 57.32
CA VAL A 141 -4.32 10.09 58.55
C VAL A 141 -5.64 9.46 58.91
N THR A 142 -5.74 8.94 60.13
CA THR A 142 -7.03 8.48 60.64
C THR A 142 -7.73 9.66 61.25
N VAL A 143 -8.73 10.15 60.53
CA VAL A 143 -9.50 11.32 60.92
C VAL A 143 -10.33 11.00 62.15
N VAL A 144 -11.03 9.87 62.11
CA VAL A 144 -11.84 9.38 63.22
C VAL A 144 -12.07 7.89 63.09
N GLU A 145 -12.03 7.18 64.22
CA GLU A 145 -12.34 5.76 64.35
C GLU A 145 -13.28 5.62 65.55
N ALA A 146 -14.40 4.93 65.38
CA ALA A 146 -15.33 4.69 66.47
C ALA A 146 -15.81 3.25 66.49
N ASP A 147 -16.04 2.74 67.70
CA ASP A 147 -16.72 1.47 67.90
C ASP A 147 -18.22 1.72 68.00
N ILE A 148 -18.94 1.46 66.91
CA ILE A 148 -20.36 1.78 66.83
C ILE A 148 -21.22 0.89 67.72
N THR A 149 -20.67 -0.19 68.31
CA THR A 149 -21.38 -1.00 69.32
C THR A 149 -21.77 -0.18 70.54
N THR A 150 -20.96 0.83 70.86
CA THR A 150 -21.14 1.69 72.03
C THR A 150 -22.11 2.85 71.76
N ALA A 151 -22.46 3.08 70.49
CA ALA A 151 -23.37 4.13 70.11
C ALA A 151 -24.84 3.77 70.43
N PRO A 152 -25.69 4.76 70.78
CA PRO A 152 -27.10 4.54 71.05
C PRO A 152 -27.80 3.76 69.94
N VAL A 153 -28.51 2.71 70.35
CA VAL A 153 -29.24 1.80 69.47
C VAL A 153 -30.41 2.48 68.77
N LYS A 154 -30.64 2.16 67.50
CA LYS A 154 -31.72 2.64 66.62
C LYS A 154 -31.80 4.16 66.51
N LYS A 155 -30.69 4.86 66.76
CA LYS A 155 -30.54 6.30 66.56
C LYS A 155 -29.40 6.57 65.59
N TRP A 156 -29.60 7.47 64.64
CA TRP A 156 -28.52 7.98 63.80
C TRP A 156 -27.54 8.77 64.65
N ASN A 157 -26.26 8.47 64.50
CA ASN A 157 -25.17 9.13 65.18
C ASN A 157 -24.18 9.62 64.11
N THR A 158 -23.60 10.79 64.32
CA THR A 158 -22.60 11.33 63.42
C THR A 158 -21.22 11.01 63.97
N LEU A 159 -20.44 10.29 63.17
CA LEU A 159 -19.03 10.11 63.39
C LEU A 159 -18.30 11.23 62.66
N ALA A 160 -17.67 12.16 63.40
CA ALA A 160 -16.96 13.28 62.80
C ALA A 160 -15.56 13.44 63.38
N GLY A 161 -14.64 13.93 62.55
CA GLY A 161 -13.29 14.30 62.94
C GLY A 161 -12.72 15.31 61.96
N GLN A 162 -11.50 15.77 62.23
CA GLN A 162 -10.85 16.78 61.40
C GLN A 162 -9.45 16.33 61.04
N ALA A 163 -9.00 16.74 59.86
CA ALA A 163 -7.61 16.61 59.47
C ALA A 163 -7.18 17.83 58.70
N ALA A 164 -6.01 18.35 59.06
CA ALA A 164 -5.37 19.43 58.33
C ALA A 164 -4.56 18.85 57.16
N SER A 165 -4.73 19.45 55.98
CA SER A 165 -3.91 19.14 54.83
C SER A 165 -2.46 19.61 55.08
N PRO A 166 -1.45 18.74 54.89
CA PRO A 166 -0.07 19.15 54.94
C PRO A 166 0.26 20.21 53.87
N LYS A 167 1.38 20.92 54.05
CA LYS A 167 1.93 21.79 53.00
C LYS A 167 2.27 20.96 51.75
N GLY A 168 1.94 21.48 50.57
CA GLY A 168 2.13 20.81 49.27
C GLY A 168 0.95 19.93 48.82
N THR A 169 -0.19 19.96 49.53
CA THR A 169 -1.40 19.22 49.15
C THR A 169 -2.10 19.89 47.97
N ALA A 170 -2.50 19.09 46.99
CA ALA A 170 -3.35 19.51 45.86
C ALA A 170 -4.72 18.84 45.89
N TYR A 171 -4.76 17.56 46.25
CA TYR A 171 -6.01 16.82 46.40
C TYR A 171 -5.88 15.77 47.49
N ALA A 172 -7.00 15.20 47.88
CA ALA A 172 -7.08 14.22 48.94
C ALA A 172 -7.92 13.02 48.51
N ARG A 173 -7.54 11.86 49.05
CA ARG A 173 -8.25 10.60 48.91
C ARG A 173 -8.82 10.21 50.27
N ILE A 174 -10.14 10.21 50.38
CA ILE A 174 -10.84 9.77 51.59
C ILE A 174 -11.07 8.28 51.48
N LEU A 175 -10.79 7.58 52.58
CA LEU A 175 -10.98 6.15 52.74
C LEU A 175 -11.92 5.92 53.92
N LEU A 176 -13.12 5.44 53.65
CA LEU A 176 -14.02 4.96 54.69
C LEU A 176 -13.83 3.45 54.83
N ASN A 177 -13.12 3.06 55.87
CA ASN A 177 -12.79 1.68 56.18
C ASN A 177 -13.71 1.14 57.26
N ILE A 178 -14.37 0.02 57.00
CA ILE A 178 -15.20 -0.64 58.01
C ILE A 178 -14.52 -1.96 58.36
N ARG A 179 -13.95 -2.06 59.57
CA ARG A 179 -13.23 -3.26 60.02
C ARG A 179 -14.08 -4.12 60.95
N ASN A 180 -13.95 -5.44 60.82
CA ASN A 180 -14.61 -6.43 61.67
C ASN A 180 -13.73 -6.78 62.88
N ARG A 181 -14.32 -6.92 64.07
CA ARG A 181 -13.63 -7.32 65.30
C ARG A 181 -13.99 -8.77 65.69
N GLY A 182 -13.53 -9.75 64.93
CA GLY A 182 -13.44 -11.17 65.36
C GLY A 182 -14.09 -12.23 64.46
N ALA A 183 -13.68 -13.49 64.63
CA ALA A 183 -14.18 -14.62 63.86
C ALA A 183 -15.68 -14.89 64.13
N GLY A 184 -16.50 -14.94 63.07
CA GLY A 184 -17.92 -15.33 63.13
C GLY A 184 -18.92 -14.28 62.64
N ALA A 185 -18.52 -13.03 62.47
CA ALA A 185 -19.41 -11.92 62.09
C ALA A 185 -19.58 -11.76 60.56
N TYR A 186 -20.02 -12.82 59.87
CA TYR A 186 -20.07 -12.84 58.40
C TYR A 186 -21.41 -12.40 57.78
N PHE A 187 -22.43 -11.97 58.53
CA PHE A 187 -23.77 -11.65 57.97
C PHE A 187 -24.56 -10.57 58.75
N GLN A 188 -23.97 -9.40 59.04
CA GLN A 188 -24.58 -8.44 59.98
C GLN A 188 -24.65 -7.01 59.42
N LYS A 189 -25.70 -6.28 59.79
CA LYS A 189 -26.10 -5.01 59.16
C LYS A 189 -25.53 -3.79 59.88
N THR A 190 -24.78 -2.96 59.15
CA THR A 190 -24.49 -1.58 59.55
C THR A 190 -25.01 -0.65 58.47
N TYR A 191 -25.66 0.45 58.87
CA TYR A 191 -26.15 1.47 57.94
C TYR A 191 -25.29 2.72 58.05
N LEU A 192 -24.86 3.22 56.91
CA LEU A 192 -24.11 4.47 56.77
C LEU A 192 -24.84 5.41 55.82
N ASP A 193 -24.82 6.70 56.14
CA ASP A 193 -25.46 7.76 55.37
C ASP A 193 -24.69 9.08 55.50
N ASN A 194 -24.98 10.06 54.63
CA ASN A 194 -24.49 11.45 54.68
C ASN A 194 -23.00 11.60 55.05
N ALA A 195 -22.11 10.88 54.36
CA ALA A 195 -20.70 11.21 54.48
C ALA A 195 -20.46 12.63 53.94
N SER A 196 -19.65 13.46 54.60
CA SER A 196 -19.40 14.82 54.12
C SER A 196 -18.00 15.31 54.44
N VAL A 197 -17.54 16.29 53.64
CA VAL A 197 -16.34 17.09 53.96
C VAL A 197 -16.71 18.55 54.01
N GLN A 198 -16.30 19.25 55.06
CA GLN A 198 -16.52 20.69 55.24
C GLN A 198 -15.19 21.41 55.43
N GLY A 199 -14.96 22.46 54.64
CA GLY A 199 -13.74 23.29 54.63
C GLY A 199 -13.85 24.45 53.64
N PRO A 200 -12.83 25.34 53.51
CA PRO A 200 -12.81 26.40 52.50
C PRO A 200 -12.95 25.81 51.08
N ARG A 201 -13.74 26.47 50.20
CA ARG A 201 -14.26 25.92 48.92
C ARG A 201 -13.30 24.94 48.22
N GLY A 202 -13.66 23.65 48.23
CA GLY A 202 -13.22 22.68 47.21
C GLY A 202 -14.37 22.48 46.22
N MET A 203 -14.09 22.58 44.92
CA MET A 203 -15.04 22.16 43.87
C MET A 203 -14.80 20.68 43.56
N HIS A 204 -15.83 19.99 43.04
CA HIS A 204 -15.64 18.67 42.45
C HIS A 204 -14.54 18.75 41.39
N ASN A 205 -13.57 17.86 41.48
CA ASN A 205 -12.49 17.75 40.51
C ASN A 205 -12.10 16.28 40.42
N LEU A 206 -12.70 15.57 39.48
CA LEU A 206 -12.27 14.23 39.12
C LEU A 206 -10.86 14.34 38.56
N PRO A 207 -9.99 13.38 38.90
CA PRO A 207 -8.67 13.44 38.35
C PRO A 207 -8.74 13.26 36.84
N VAL A 208 -8.23 14.25 36.12
CA VAL A 208 -7.88 14.08 34.71
C VAL A 208 -7.12 12.76 34.54
N SER A 209 -7.42 12.03 33.47
CA SER A 209 -6.78 10.75 33.23
C SER A 209 -6.49 10.54 31.75
N PHE A 210 -5.41 9.84 31.45
CA PHE A 210 -5.25 9.29 30.12
C PHE A 210 -6.15 8.06 29.93
N VAL A 211 -6.84 7.98 28.79
CA VAL A 211 -7.93 7.04 28.47
C VAL A 211 -7.51 5.55 28.53
N CYS A 212 -6.20 5.24 28.50
CA CYS A 212 -5.68 3.88 28.43
C CYS A 212 -5.07 3.35 29.75
N ALA A 213 -5.37 3.96 30.89
CA ALA A 213 -4.86 3.47 32.19
C ALA A 213 -5.35 2.03 32.49
N PRO A 214 -4.49 1.12 32.98
CA PRO A 214 -3.12 1.32 33.49
C PRO A 214 -1.99 1.03 32.48
N TYR A 215 -2.25 0.91 31.17
CA TYR A 215 -1.26 0.44 30.18
C TYR A 215 -0.52 1.58 29.48
N ASP A 216 0.75 1.35 29.13
CA ASP A 216 1.53 2.25 28.27
C ASP A 216 0.88 2.33 26.88
N MET A 217 0.75 3.55 26.35
CA MET A 217 0.14 3.80 25.06
C MET A 217 1.19 3.72 23.94
N THR A 218 0.85 3.10 22.81
CA THR A 218 1.72 3.09 21.62
C THR A 218 1.02 3.80 20.47
N MET A 219 1.64 4.86 19.95
CA MET A 219 1.16 5.60 18.79
C MET A 219 1.48 4.85 17.49
N ALA A 220 0.89 5.30 16.38
CA ALA A 220 1.25 4.79 15.06
C ALA A 220 2.74 4.99 14.78
N ALA A 221 3.36 4.03 14.09
CA ALA A 221 4.76 4.14 13.70
C ALA A 221 4.95 5.26 12.66
N ILE A 222 6.02 6.04 12.81
CA ILE A 222 6.36 7.15 11.92
C ILE A 222 7.74 6.95 11.29
N PRO A 223 7.96 7.33 10.02
CA PRO A 223 9.30 7.25 9.43
C PRO A 223 10.24 8.28 10.05
N GLU A 224 11.51 7.93 10.21
CA GLU A 224 12.54 8.94 10.50
C GLU A 224 12.69 9.92 9.31
N SER A 225 13.19 11.12 9.60
CA SER A 225 13.35 12.25 8.69
C SER A 225 12.06 12.79 8.06
N VAL A 226 10.88 12.45 8.61
CA VAL A 226 9.57 12.96 8.19
C VAL A 226 8.95 13.84 9.29
N PRO A 227 8.45 15.05 8.98
CA PRO A 227 7.74 15.87 9.95
C PRO A 227 6.53 15.14 10.55
N PHE A 228 6.47 15.09 11.87
CA PHE A 228 5.41 14.48 12.67
C PHE A 228 4.52 15.55 13.30
N ALA A 229 3.21 15.33 13.28
CA ALA A 229 2.22 16.14 13.98
C ALA A 229 1.04 15.27 14.47
N ASP A 230 0.58 15.48 15.71
CA ASP A 230 -0.60 14.84 16.32
C ASP A 230 -1.09 15.68 17.53
N SER A 231 -2.06 15.21 18.31
CA SER A 231 -2.58 15.88 19.51
C SER A 231 -2.84 14.93 20.67
N LEU A 232 -2.34 15.29 21.86
CA LEU A 232 -2.55 14.56 23.12
C LEU A 232 -4.00 14.63 23.63
N VAL A 233 -4.79 15.61 23.19
CA VAL A 233 -6.21 15.76 23.55
C VAL A 233 -7.02 14.52 23.18
N ASN A 234 -6.60 13.79 22.13
CA ASN A 234 -7.26 12.55 21.70
C ASN A 234 -7.09 11.39 22.69
N TYR A 235 -6.21 11.53 23.68
CA TYR A 235 -5.79 10.44 24.56
C TYR A 235 -5.93 10.76 26.05
N ALA A 236 -6.39 11.97 26.38
CA ALA A 236 -6.71 12.40 27.74
C ALA A 236 -8.19 12.70 27.83
N ASP A 237 -8.79 12.34 28.96
CA ASP A 237 -10.19 12.56 29.27
C ASP A 237 -10.30 13.23 30.63
N ASP A 238 -11.25 14.13 30.70
CA ASP A 238 -11.68 14.75 31.95
C ASP A 238 -13.20 14.70 32.01
N ALA A 239 -13.69 13.96 33.00
CA ALA A 239 -15.11 13.74 33.22
C ALA A 239 -15.86 15.01 33.64
N ASP A 240 -15.15 16.04 34.12
CA ASP A 240 -15.72 17.34 34.46
C ASP A 240 -15.77 18.32 33.28
N GLY A 241 -15.08 18.00 32.17
CA GLY A 241 -15.05 18.80 30.94
C GLY A 241 -14.24 20.08 31.04
N ASP A 242 -13.30 20.17 31.98
CA ASP A 242 -12.40 21.30 32.16
C ASP A 242 -11.34 21.37 31.04
N THR A 243 -10.77 22.57 30.85
CA THR A 243 -9.69 22.75 29.85
C THR A 243 -8.44 22.00 30.29
N LEU A 244 -7.90 21.19 29.37
CA LEU A 244 -6.68 20.43 29.61
C LEU A 244 -5.43 21.17 29.11
N THR A 245 -4.42 21.24 29.98
CA THR A 245 -3.09 21.76 29.66
C THR A 245 -2.06 20.63 29.70
N PHE A 246 -1.20 20.56 28.69
CA PHE A 246 -0.21 19.50 28.53
C PHE A 246 1.22 20.01 28.68
N ALA A 247 2.08 19.20 29.29
CA ALA A 247 3.50 19.50 29.42
C ALA A 247 4.36 18.28 29.12
N LYS A 248 5.43 18.47 28.34
CA LYS A 248 6.49 17.47 28.18
C LYS A 248 7.32 17.42 29.46
N ILE A 249 7.30 16.28 30.15
CA ILE A 249 8.12 16.04 31.33
C ILE A 249 9.50 15.49 30.92
N ALA A 250 9.50 14.49 30.04
CA ALA A 250 10.71 13.92 29.46
C ALA A 250 10.39 13.31 28.10
N GLY A 251 11.36 13.21 27.20
CA GLY A 251 11.13 12.57 25.91
C GLY A 251 12.20 12.95 24.90
N PRO A 252 12.11 12.42 23.67
CA PRO A 252 13.17 12.60 22.70
C PRO A 252 13.31 14.06 22.28
N ALA A 253 14.53 14.51 21.99
CA ALA A 253 14.83 15.91 21.71
C ALA A 253 14.09 16.44 20.47
N TRP A 254 13.85 15.58 19.48
CA TRP A 254 13.19 15.93 18.23
C TRP A 254 11.70 16.27 18.37
N LEU A 255 11.07 15.94 19.50
CA LEU A 255 9.63 16.04 19.70
C LEU A 255 9.27 17.17 20.67
N SER A 256 8.38 18.06 20.24
CA SER A 256 7.82 19.17 21.00
C SER A 256 6.36 18.88 21.40
N VAL A 257 5.97 19.36 22.58
CA VAL A 257 4.60 19.28 23.11
C VAL A 257 4.17 20.69 23.49
N ALA A 258 3.14 21.21 22.86
CA ALA A 258 2.54 22.49 23.21
C ALA A 258 1.57 22.34 24.39
N ALA A 259 1.30 23.46 25.09
CA ALA A 259 0.34 23.51 26.19
C ALA A 259 -1.07 23.06 25.79
N SER A 260 -1.45 23.28 24.52
CA SER A 260 -2.72 22.82 23.95
C SER A 260 -2.79 21.29 23.69
N GLY A 261 -1.71 20.56 23.92
CA GLY A 261 -1.60 19.13 23.61
C GLY A 261 -1.07 18.84 22.19
N ALA A 262 -0.83 19.86 21.36
CA ALA A 262 -0.28 19.65 20.02
C ALA A 262 1.14 19.07 20.08
N LEU A 263 1.36 17.96 19.36
CA LEU A 263 2.65 17.30 19.17
C LEU A 263 3.25 17.74 17.82
N SER A 264 4.54 18.06 17.80
CA SER A 264 5.25 18.35 16.54
C SER A 264 6.74 18.03 16.63
N GLY A 265 7.36 17.61 15.53
CA GLY A 265 8.78 17.28 15.51
C GLY A 265 9.24 16.65 14.21
N THR A 266 10.54 16.36 14.08
CA THR A 266 11.07 15.56 12.96
C THR A 266 12.11 14.60 13.50
N PRO A 267 11.77 13.31 13.70
CA PRO A 267 12.73 12.32 14.19
C PRO A 267 13.91 12.19 13.22
N GLN A 268 15.11 11.99 13.74
CA GLN A 268 16.28 11.64 12.95
C GLN A 268 16.50 10.14 13.02
N PHE A 269 17.43 9.62 12.21
CA PHE A 269 17.79 8.21 12.26
C PHE A 269 18.27 7.71 13.61
N ALA A 270 19.00 8.54 14.36
CA ALA A 270 19.43 8.20 15.72
C ALA A 270 18.25 7.93 16.66
N ASP A 271 17.06 8.42 16.29
CA ASP A 271 15.81 8.21 17.01
C ASP A 271 15.07 6.95 16.54
N ALA A 272 15.61 6.13 15.63
CA ALA A 272 14.96 4.90 15.20
C ALA A 272 14.73 3.92 16.36
N GLY A 273 13.54 3.31 16.38
CA GLY A 273 13.06 2.46 17.46
C GLY A 273 11.97 3.12 18.30
N ASN A 274 11.72 2.56 19.48
CA ASN A 274 10.63 3.00 20.35
C ASN A 274 11.06 4.22 21.18
N ASN A 275 10.54 5.40 20.83
CA ASN A 275 10.79 6.64 21.56
C ASN A 275 9.77 6.80 22.68
N ARG A 276 10.23 7.02 23.91
CA ARG A 276 9.35 7.21 25.07
C ARG A 276 9.14 8.69 25.35
N LEU A 277 7.91 9.15 25.25
CA LEU A 277 7.48 10.50 25.61
C LEU A 277 6.73 10.44 26.94
N LYS A 278 7.29 11.02 28.00
CA LYS A 278 6.62 11.23 29.28
C LYS A 278 5.96 12.60 29.30
N VAL A 279 4.65 12.64 29.38
CA VAL A 279 3.83 13.86 29.38
C VAL A 279 2.96 13.92 30.60
N LYS A 280 2.72 15.15 31.06
CA LYS A 280 1.76 15.49 32.10
C LYS A 280 0.57 16.18 31.45
N VAL A 281 -0.63 15.84 31.89
CA VAL A 281 -1.85 16.60 31.64
C VAL A 281 -2.33 17.17 32.96
N GLU A 282 -2.76 18.42 32.95
CA GLU A 282 -3.32 19.14 34.09
C GLU A 282 -4.67 19.73 33.69
N ASP A 283 -5.61 19.76 34.63
CA ASP A 283 -6.82 20.58 34.51
C ASP A 283 -6.58 21.98 35.13
N GLU A 284 -7.53 22.90 34.92
CA GLU A 284 -7.47 24.26 35.49
C GLU A 284 -7.61 24.28 37.03
N ARG A 285 -7.98 23.15 37.64
CA ARG A 285 -8.32 23.01 39.06
C ARG A 285 -7.23 22.28 39.85
N GLY A 286 -6.10 21.97 39.21
CA GLY A 286 -4.87 21.46 39.82
C GLY A 286 -4.76 19.95 39.92
N SER A 287 -5.66 19.16 39.31
CA SER A 287 -5.39 17.73 39.13
C SER A 287 -4.43 17.51 38.00
N ALA A 288 -3.61 16.47 38.11
CA ALA A 288 -2.74 16.06 37.04
C ALA A 288 -2.61 14.55 36.94
N ASP A 289 -2.40 14.09 35.71
CA ASP A 289 -1.96 12.73 35.43
C ASP A 289 -0.71 12.75 34.55
N THR A 290 0.15 11.75 34.73
CA THR A 290 1.39 11.62 33.98
C THR A 290 1.48 10.24 33.35
N ARG A 291 1.77 10.20 32.05
CA ARG A 291 1.91 8.93 31.31
C ARG A 291 3.10 8.94 30.37
N THR A 292 3.53 7.73 30.03
CA THR A 292 4.54 7.49 29.01
C THR A 292 3.88 6.94 27.76
N LEU A 293 4.05 7.64 26.64
CA LEU A 293 3.68 7.18 25.30
C LEU A 293 4.92 6.60 24.61
N THR A 294 4.71 5.55 23.83
CA THR A 294 5.71 5.00 22.92
C THR A 294 5.38 5.45 21.50
N ILE A 295 6.36 6.09 20.85
CA ILE A 295 6.29 6.51 19.44
C ILE A 295 7.32 5.68 18.67
N PRO A 296 6.89 4.67 17.89
CA PRO A 296 7.81 3.89 17.08
C PRO A 296 8.30 4.76 15.90
N VAL A 297 9.61 4.90 15.77
CA VAL A 297 10.26 5.56 14.62
C VAL A 297 10.90 4.48 13.75
N VAL A 298 10.53 4.41 12.46
CA VAL A 298 11.05 3.40 11.53
C VAL A 298 12.08 3.99 10.56
N PRO A 299 13.22 3.31 10.31
CA PRO A 299 14.24 3.77 9.35
C PRO A 299 13.71 3.92 7.92
N HIS A 300 14.07 5.01 7.22
CA HIS A 300 13.65 5.36 5.85
C HIS A 300 14.40 4.57 4.75
N LEU A 301 14.66 3.27 4.93
CA LEU A 301 15.31 2.46 3.88
C LEU A 301 14.28 1.93 2.88
N ARG A 302 14.39 2.35 1.62
CA ARG A 302 13.53 1.90 0.50
C ARG A 302 14.35 1.73 -0.77
N LEU A 303 13.95 0.78 -1.60
CA LEU A 303 14.44 0.62 -2.97
C LEU A 303 13.47 1.28 -3.94
N GLY A 304 13.97 1.71 -5.11
CA GLY A 304 13.17 2.31 -6.18
C GLY A 304 11.93 1.49 -6.53
N ASN A 305 10.88 2.16 -6.98
CA ASN A 305 9.55 1.59 -7.17
C ASN A 305 9.42 0.65 -8.38
N VAL A 306 10.47 0.50 -9.18
CA VAL A 306 10.56 -0.51 -10.25
C VAL A 306 11.10 -1.86 -9.77
N PHE A 307 11.84 -1.87 -8.67
CA PHE A 307 12.41 -3.08 -8.11
C PHE A 307 11.37 -3.76 -7.23
N ASP A 308 11.21 -5.07 -7.36
CA ASP A 308 10.26 -5.83 -6.56
C ASP A 308 10.74 -7.28 -6.42
N GLU A 309 9.97 -8.09 -5.69
CA GLU A 309 10.05 -9.55 -5.86
C GLU A 309 9.62 -9.97 -7.27
N ASP A 310 9.95 -11.20 -7.68
CA ASP A 310 9.62 -11.74 -9.01
C ASP A 310 10.25 -10.99 -10.21
N MET A 311 11.18 -10.06 -10.01
CA MET A 311 11.73 -9.26 -11.11
C MET A 311 12.78 -9.98 -11.95
N VAL A 312 13.10 -9.40 -13.12
CA VAL A 312 14.28 -9.77 -13.91
C VAL A 312 15.24 -8.59 -13.94
N LEU A 313 16.50 -8.83 -13.58
CA LEU A 313 17.61 -7.88 -13.75
C LEU A 313 18.40 -8.24 -15.02
N GLN A 314 18.85 -7.22 -15.76
CA GLN A 314 19.52 -7.39 -17.05
C GLN A 314 20.91 -8.00 -16.92
N ARG A 315 21.09 -9.23 -17.39
CA ARG A 315 22.38 -9.91 -17.46
C ARG A 315 23.38 -9.16 -18.33
N GLY A 316 24.67 -9.36 -18.07
CA GLY A 316 25.76 -8.88 -18.91
C GLY A 316 25.96 -7.35 -18.91
N SER A 317 25.23 -6.63 -18.06
CA SER A 317 25.38 -5.20 -17.81
C SER A 317 25.44 -4.93 -16.32
N PRO A 318 26.24 -3.94 -15.86
CA PRO A 318 26.14 -3.45 -14.48
C PRO A 318 24.70 -3.03 -14.17
N ILE A 319 24.23 -3.29 -12.95
CA ILE A 319 22.84 -3.01 -12.53
C ILE A 319 22.82 -1.79 -11.60
N PRO A 320 22.38 -0.61 -12.09
CA PRO A 320 22.15 0.53 -11.22
C PRO A 320 20.96 0.26 -10.32
N LEU A 321 21.14 0.50 -9.03
CA LEU A 321 20.14 0.47 -7.99
C LEU A 321 20.05 1.87 -7.39
N TRP A 322 18.85 2.24 -6.95
CA TRP A 322 18.62 3.50 -6.26
C TRP A 322 17.48 3.36 -5.28
N GLY A 323 17.42 4.29 -4.36
CA GLY A 323 16.38 4.29 -3.35
C GLY A 323 16.53 5.46 -2.41
N LYS A 324 15.90 5.35 -1.25
CA LYS A 324 16.19 6.25 -0.14
C LYS A 324 16.64 5.53 1.11
N ALA A 325 17.41 6.26 1.90
CA ALA A 325 17.90 5.90 3.21
C ALA A 325 18.10 7.22 3.97
N VAL A 326 18.59 7.12 5.19
CA VAL A 326 18.91 8.29 6.01
C VAL A 326 20.07 9.04 5.35
N ALA A 327 20.02 10.36 5.30
CA ALA A 327 21.13 11.15 4.79
C ALA A 327 22.46 10.81 5.49
N GLY A 328 23.51 10.53 4.71
CA GLY A 328 24.84 10.16 5.19
C GLY A 328 24.97 8.72 5.72
N SER A 329 23.90 7.91 5.73
CA SER A 329 23.99 6.52 6.17
C SER A 329 24.60 5.60 5.10
N PRO A 330 25.41 4.61 5.49
CA PRO A 330 25.86 3.57 4.58
C PRO A 330 24.67 2.70 4.15
N VAL A 331 24.68 2.29 2.89
CA VAL A 331 23.73 1.34 2.32
C VAL A 331 24.52 0.20 1.68
N ASP A 332 24.26 -1.01 2.16
CA ASP A 332 24.82 -2.25 1.65
C ASP A 332 23.79 -2.98 0.80
N VAL A 333 24.19 -3.45 -0.37
CA VAL A 333 23.39 -4.33 -1.21
C VAL A 333 24.17 -5.60 -1.50
N ALA A 334 23.59 -6.75 -1.21
CA ALA A 334 24.17 -8.05 -1.48
C ALA A 334 23.19 -8.93 -2.26
N VAL A 335 23.72 -9.72 -3.20
CA VAL A 335 22.98 -10.75 -3.94
C VAL A 335 23.44 -12.11 -3.44
N SER A 336 22.52 -13.07 -3.33
CA SER A 336 22.80 -14.42 -2.82
C SER A 336 23.85 -15.21 -3.61
N THR A 337 24.25 -14.73 -4.79
CA THR A 337 25.32 -15.28 -5.63
C THR A 337 26.72 -14.76 -5.26
N GLY A 338 26.81 -13.80 -4.32
CA GLY A 338 28.07 -13.27 -3.77
C GLY A 338 28.43 -11.86 -4.25
N GLU A 339 27.70 -11.29 -5.20
CA GLU A 339 27.88 -9.91 -5.63
C GLU A 339 27.39 -8.94 -4.56
N GLU A 340 28.24 -7.97 -4.20
CA GLU A 340 27.92 -6.96 -3.20
C GLU A 340 28.39 -5.57 -3.62
N VAL A 341 27.73 -4.54 -3.12
CA VAL A 341 28.11 -3.15 -3.30
C VAL A 341 27.70 -2.33 -2.07
N ARG A 342 28.59 -1.44 -1.64
CA ARG A 342 28.33 -0.45 -0.59
C ARG A 342 28.29 0.94 -1.19
N THR A 343 27.34 1.75 -0.72
CA THR A 343 27.22 3.18 -1.04
C THR A 343 26.87 3.98 0.22
N THR A 344 26.64 5.27 0.07
CA THR A 344 26.19 6.16 1.14
C THR A 344 25.07 7.05 0.59
N ALA A 345 23.99 7.22 1.35
CA ALA A 345 22.93 8.16 0.99
C ALA A 345 23.41 9.61 1.06
N ASP A 346 22.97 10.43 0.11
CA ASP A 346 23.31 11.85 0.02
C ASP A 346 22.58 12.70 1.08
N ASP A 347 22.79 14.01 1.03
CA ASP A 347 22.18 14.98 1.95
C ASP A 347 20.64 15.05 1.87
N LYS A 348 20.04 14.50 0.81
CA LYS A 348 18.59 14.39 0.58
C LYS A 348 18.05 12.98 0.86
N GLY A 349 18.91 12.09 1.37
CA GLY A 349 18.59 10.70 1.64
C GLY A 349 18.45 9.85 0.38
N ASP A 350 18.81 10.34 -0.81
CA ASP A 350 18.87 9.52 -2.01
C ASP A 350 20.16 8.69 -2.01
N TRP A 351 20.07 7.41 -2.33
CA TRP A 351 21.26 6.59 -2.55
C TRP A 351 21.20 5.95 -3.94
N SER A 352 22.40 5.69 -4.48
CA SER A 352 22.55 4.86 -5.66
C SER A 352 23.79 4.00 -5.54
N ALA A 353 23.70 2.79 -6.07
CA ALA A 353 24.77 1.81 -6.11
C ALA A 353 24.72 1.09 -7.47
N THR A 354 25.81 0.46 -7.88
CA THR A 354 25.81 -0.34 -9.11
C THR A 354 26.38 -1.71 -8.80
N LEU A 355 25.55 -2.74 -8.91
CA LEU A 355 26.02 -4.12 -8.86
C LEU A 355 26.81 -4.45 -10.13
N PRO A 356 27.84 -5.30 -10.05
CA PRO A 356 28.56 -5.75 -11.23
C PRO A 356 27.65 -6.53 -12.20
N ALA A 357 28.11 -6.67 -13.44
CA ALA A 357 27.39 -7.45 -14.44
C ALA A 357 27.32 -8.93 -14.05
N MET A 358 26.10 -9.46 -13.97
CA MET A 358 25.85 -10.86 -13.61
C MET A 358 25.52 -11.72 -14.84
N LYS A 359 25.81 -13.02 -14.74
CA LYS A 359 25.42 -14.02 -15.75
C LYS A 359 23.95 -14.41 -15.58
N ALA A 360 23.34 -14.96 -16.64
CA ALA A 360 21.96 -15.43 -16.57
C ALA A 360 21.76 -16.47 -15.46
N SER A 361 20.70 -16.32 -14.66
CA SER A 361 20.41 -17.19 -13.51
C SER A 361 19.74 -18.49 -13.96
N ARG A 362 20.50 -19.35 -14.66
CA ARG A 362 20.01 -20.65 -15.14
C ARG A 362 19.75 -21.66 -14.02
N HIS A 363 20.35 -21.45 -12.85
CA HIS A 363 20.29 -22.37 -11.69
C HIS A 363 19.19 -22.03 -10.68
N GLY A 364 18.27 -21.13 -11.02
CA GLY A 364 17.18 -20.71 -10.15
C GLY A 364 17.26 -19.24 -9.75
N PRO A 365 16.26 -18.74 -9.01
CA PRO A 365 16.22 -17.35 -8.59
C PRO A 365 17.28 -17.02 -7.53
N VAL A 366 17.62 -15.74 -7.45
CA VAL A 366 18.49 -15.14 -6.45
C VAL A 366 17.70 -14.27 -5.48
N THR A 367 18.30 -13.96 -4.34
CA THR A 367 17.78 -13.00 -3.37
C THR A 367 18.69 -11.78 -3.34
N MET A 368 18.12 -10.57 -3.31
CA MET A 368 18.84 -9.33 -3.12
C MET A 368 18.46 -8.74 -1.76
N THR A 369 19.44 -8.55 -0.90
CA THR A 369 19.28 -7.96 0.42
C THR A 369 19.82 -6.54 0.42
N VAL A 370 19.03 -5.60 0.91
CA VAL A 370 19.43 -4.19 1.08
C VAL A 370 19.40 -3.86 2.57
N THR A 371 20.53 -3.39 3.09
CA THR A 371 20.73 -3.13 4.51
C THR A 371 21.24 -1.72 4.72
N SER A 372 20.71 -1.04 5.73
CA SER A 372 21.22 0.26 6.20
C SER A 372 20.93 0.39 7.69
N GLY A 373 22.00 0.47 8.49
CA GLY A 373 21.90 0.42 9.95
C GLY A 373 21.26 -0.87 10.45
N SER A 374 20.20 -0.75 11.26
CA SER A 374 19.45 -1.90 11.80
C SER A 374 18.35 -2.42 10.85
N ARG A 375 18.11 -1.76 9.71
CA ARG A 375 17.08 -2.16 8.77
C ARG A 375 17.67 -3.01 7.66
N GLU A 376 17.02 -4.12 7.42
CA GLU A 376 17.27 -5.04 6.31
C GLU A 376 15.93 -5.39 5.65
N PHE A 377 15.91 -5.46 4.32
CA PHE A 377 14.87 -6.17 3.60
C PHE A 377 15.46 -6.96 2.44
N ALA A 378 14.82 -8.09 2.14
CA ALA A 378 15.21 -8.98 1.07
C ALA A 378 14.10 -9.01 -0.01
N HIS A 379 14.49 -8.83 -1.27
CA HIS A 379 13.65 -9.15 -2.42
C HIS A 379 14.01 -10.55 -2.91
N THR A 380 13.02 -11.44 -2.92
CA THR A 380 13.21 -12.84 -3.29
C THR A 380 12.70 -13.12 -4.72
N ASN A 381 12.98 -14.33 -5.23
CA ASN A 381 12.57 -14.78 -6.56
C ASN A 381 13.03 -13.90 -7.74
N ILE A 382 14.22 -13.28 -7.63
CA ILE A 382 14.80 -12.44 -8.68
C ILE A 382 15.49 -13.33 -9.71
N LEU A 383 15.28 -13.06 -11.00
CA LEU A 383 16.01 -13.70 -12.08
C LEU A 383 17.03 -12.73 -12.68
N ILE A 384 18.14 -13.27 -13.18
CA ILE A 384 19.11 -12.53 -14.01
C ILE A 384 18.91 -12.99 -15.47
N GLY A 385 18.49 -12.08 -16.34
CA GLY A 385 17.97 -12.39 -17.68
C GLY A 385 18.05 -11.23 -18.66
N ASP A 386 17.35 -11.31 -19.78
CA ASP A 386 17.23 -10.17 -20.71
C ASP A 386 15.90 -9.43 -20.48
N VAL A 387 15.95 -8.11 -20.32
CA VAL A 387 14.79 -7.24 -20.03
C VAL A 387 14.41 -6.44 -21.26
N TRP A 388 13.14 -6.46 -21.65
CA TRP A 388 12.62 -5.73 -22.81
C TRP A 388 11.56 -4.72 -22.40
N LEU A 389 11.64 -3.52 -22.96
CA LEU A 389 10.62 -2.49 -22.79
C LEU A 389 9.63 -2.55 -23.95
N CYS A 390 8.35 -2.69 -23.64
CA CYS A 390 7.26 -2.82 -24.61
C CYS A 390 6.38 -1.59 -24.51
N SER A 391 6.27 -0.79 -25.58
CA SER A 391 5.55 0.48 -25.54
C SER A 391 4.79 0.77 -26.83
N GLY A 392 4.06 1.88 -26.85
CA GLY A 392 3.16 2.28 -27.91
C GLY A 392 1.76 2.55 -27.38
N GLN A 393 0.74 2.17 -28.14
CA GLN A 393 -0.65 2.49 -27.83
C GLN A 393 -1.53 1.27 -27.55
N SER A 394 -2.84 1.37 -27.81
CA SER A 394 -3.86 0.39 -27.42
C SER A 394 -3.62 -1.01 -27.95
N ASN A 395 -3.04 -1.15 -29.15
CA ASN A 395 -2.70 -2.47 -29.70
C ASN A 395 -1.49 -3.12 -29.00
N MET A 396 -0.54 -2.33 -28.47
CA MET A 396 0.47 -2.84 -27.53
C MET A 396 -0.16 -3.20 -26.19
N SER A 397 -1.06 -2.37 -25.66
CA SER A 397 -1.68 -2.58 -24.34
C SER A 397 -2.75 -3.67 -24.33
N TRP A 398 -3.09 -4.28 -25.48
CA TRP A 398 -4.25 -5.15 -25.63
C TRP A 398 -4.15 -6.39 -24.73
N PRO A 399 -5.11 -6.63 -23.81
CA PRO A 399 -5.02 -7.74 -22.87
C PRO A 399 -5.09 -9.12 -23.54
N LEU A 400 -4.31 -10.08 -23.04
CA LEU A 400 -4.34 -11.47 -23.51
C LEU A 400 -5.73 -12.11 -23.37
N LYS A 401 -6.49 -11.78 -22.32
CA LYS A 401 -7.87 -12.25 -22.14
C LYS A 401 -8.87 -11.70 -23.17
N GLN A 402 -8.43 -10.85 -24.09
CA GLN A 402 -9.23 -10.29 -25.18
C GLN A 402 -8.74 -10.73 -26.57
N THR A 403 -7.86 -11.73 -26.65
CA THR A 403 -7.36 -12.26 -27.93
C THR A 403 -8.07 -13.55 -28.36
N ASP A 404 -7.83 -13.94 -29.60
CA ASP A 404 -8.18 -15.26 -30.11
C ASP A 404 -7.39 -16.33 -29.33
N GLY A 405 -7.96 -17.53 -29.15
CA GLY A 405 -7.31 -18.64 -28.43
C GLY A 405 -7.05 -18.42 -26.92
N ARG A 406 -7.44 -17.27 -26.36
CA ARG A 406 -7.15 -16.81 -24.99
C ARG A 406 -7.31 -17.85 -23.88
N ALA A 407 -8.36 -18.68 -23.91
CA ALA A 407 -8.62 -19.63 -22.83
C ALA A 407 -7.54 -20.71 -22.76
N GLN A 408 -7.14 -21.23 -23.92
CA GLN A 408 -6.09 -22.23 -24.05
C GLN A 408 -4.73 -21.61 -23.73
N GLU A 409 -4.46 -20.42 -24.25
CA GLU A 409 -3.18 -19.75 -24.04
C GLU A 409 -2.97 -19.36 -22.57
N ILE A 410 -3.98 -18.78 -21.91
CA ILE A 410 -3.90 -18.42 -20.49
C ILE A 410 -3.68 -19.68 -19.65
N ALA A 411 -4.40 -20.78 -19.93
CA ALA A 411 -4.20 -22.04 -19.21
C ALA A 411 -2.77 -22.61 -19.36
N ALA A 412 -2.15 -22.42 -20.53
CA ALA A 412 -0.79 -22.88 -20.85
C ALA A 412 0.33 -21.89 -20.47
N SER A 413 0.00 -20.71 -19.93
CA SER A 413 0.93 -19.59 -19.77
C SER A 413 1.95 -19.71 -18.63
N ARG A 414 1.89 -20.78 -17.83
CA ARG A 414 2.82 -21.01 -16.72
C ARG A 414 4.25 -21.13 -17.25
N ASN A 415 5.06 -20.11 -16.98
CA ASN A 415 6.45 -20.05 -17.38
C ASN A 415 7.29 -19.38 -16.28
N PRO A 416 8.00 -20.16 -15.45
CA PRO A 416 8.78 -19.65 -14.32
C PRO A 416 10.05 -18.89 -14.74
N LEU A 417 10.34 -18.76 -16.04
CA LEU A 417 11.45 -17.96 -16.56
C LEU A 417 10.98 -16.70 -17.31
N LEU A 418 9.68 -16.49 -17.44
CA LEU A 418 9.10 -15.27 -18.00
C LEU A 418 8.51 -14.43 -16.87
N ARG A 419 8.92 -13.17 -16.79
CA ARG A 419 8.38 -12.17 -15.85
C ARG A 419 7.77 -11.01 -16.60
N VAL A 420 6.67 -10.51 -16.05
CA VAL A 420 5.91 -9.41 -16.64
C VAL A 420 5.76 -8.29 -15.62
N LEU A 421 5.89 -7.05 -16.07
CA LEU A 421 5.59 -5.87 -15.28
C LEU A 421 4.72 -4.93 -16.11
N ARG A 422 3.68 -4.38 -15.50
CA ARG A 422 2.85 -3.33 -16.10
C ARG A 422 3.14 -2.00 -15.43
N THR A 423 3.46 -0.99 -16.23
CA THR A 423 3.66 0.38 -15.76
C THR A 423 2.32 1.04 -15.40
N PRO A 424 2.16 1.60 -14.18
CA PRO A 424 0.96 2.33 -13.76
C PRO A 424 0.59 3.47 -14.72
N GLU A 425 -0.69 3.61 -15.06
CA GLU A 425 -1.20 4.66 -15.96
C GLU A 425 -0.97 6.07 -15.37
N THR A 426 -0.04 6.82 -15.97
CA THR A 426 0.46 8.10 -15.44
C THR A 426 0.89 9.01 -16.57
N ARG A 427 0.86 10.32 -16.32
CA ARG A 427 1.43 11.36 -17.20
C ARG A 427 2.12 12.42 -16.32
N SER A 428 3.21 13.02 -16.78
CA SER A 428 3.88 14.10 -16.04
C SER A 428 4.42 15.22 -16.92
N LYS A 429 4.40 16.45 -16.38
CA LYS A 429 5.07 17.62 -16.99
C LYS A 429 6.59 17.59 -16.81
N THR A 430 7.07 16.95 -15.76
CA THR A 430 8.50 16.85 -15.42
C THR A 430 8.95 15.39 -15.44
N PRO A 431 10.17 15.11 -15.91
CA PRO A 431 10.72 13.76 -15.91
C PRO A 431 10.85 13.23 -14.48
N TRP A 432 10.37 12.02 -14.25
CA TRP A 432 10.46 11.35 -12.96
C TRP A 432 11.73 10.50 -12.88
N LEU A 433 12.46 10.57 -11.76
CA LEU A 433 13.64 9.73 -11.52
C LEU A 433 13.26 8.31 -11.06
N ASP A 434 12.05 8.14 -10.53
CA ASP A 434 11.49 6.86 -10.09
C ASP A 434 9.98 6.86 -10.35
N LEU A 435 9.37 5.68 -10.41
CA LEU A 435 7.92 5.56 -10.48
C LEU A 435 7.29 6.14 -9.22
N HIS A 436 6.18 6.89 -9.33
CA HIS A 436 5.46 7.40 -8.15
C HIS A 436 4.64 6.33 -7.42
N VAL A 437 4.36 5.22 -8.09
CA VAL A 437 3.66 4.05 -7.55
C VAL A 437 4.51 2.83 -7.88
N ARG A 438 4.68 1.93 -6.90
CA ARG A 438 5.41 0.67 -7.11
C ARG A 438 4.74 -0.13 -8.22
N ALA A 439 5.53 -0.53 -9.20
CA ALA A 439 5.10 -1.45 -10.23
C ALA A 439 5.48 -2.87 -9.80
N HIS A 440 4.53 -3.79 -9.89
CA HIS A 440 4.71 -5.15 -9.42
C HIS A 440 5.12 -6.05 -10.57
N TRP A 441 6.28 -6.70 -10.42
CA TRP A 441 6.67 -7.82 -11.27
C TRP A 441 5.83 -9.04 -10.91
N ARG A 442 5.58 -9.89 -11.90
CA ARG A 442 4.83 -11.13 -11.72
C ARG A 442 5.43 -12.24 -12.56
N THR A 443 5.39 -13.45 -12.02
CA THR A 443 5.61 -14.66 -12.82
C THR A 443 4.52 -14.81 -13.88
N SER A 444 4.89 -15.22 -15.10
CA SER A 444 3.92 -15.60 -16.13
C SER A 444 3.19 -16.87 -15.69
N ASP A 445 1.91 -16.74 -15.39
CA ASP A 445 1.04 -17.86 -15.02
C ASP A 445 -0.44 -17.56 -15.35
N PRO A 446 -1.33 -18.59 -15.30
CA PRO A 446 -2.74 -18.41 -15.65
C PRO A 446 -3.50 -17.37 -14.80
N ALA A 447 -3.05 -17.09 -13.58
CA ALA A 447 -3.69 -16.13 -12.69
C ALA A 447 -3.20 -14.69 -12.93
N THR A 448 -2.02 -14.50 -13.52
CA THR A 448 -1.39 -13.18 -13.70
C THR A 448 -1.49 -12.65 -15.12
N ILE A 449 -1.44 -13.51 -16.13
CA ILE A 449 -1.17 -13.07 -17.51
C ILE A 449 -2.40 -12.54 -18.25
N GLY A 450 -3.61 -12.92 -17.82
CA GLY A 450 -4.84 -12.64 -18.56
C GLY A 450 -5.05 -11.15 -18.84
N ASP A 451 -4.69 -10.29 -17.88
CA ASP A 451 -4.79 -8.85 -18.03
C ASP A 451 -3.58 -8.20 -18.71
N PHE A 452 -2.46 -8.90 -18.86
CA PHE A 452 -1.21 -8.36 -19.40
C PHE A 452 -1.25 -8.18 -20.93
N SER A 453 -0.36 -7.34 -21.47
CA SER A 453 -0.20 -7.12 -22.91
C SER A 453 0.03 -8.43 -23.66
N ALA A 454 -0.87 -8.76 -24.59
CA ALA A 454 -0.74 -9.96 -25.41
C ALA A 454 0.50 -9.92 -26.31
N VAL A 455 0.78 -8.76 -26.93
CA VAL A 455 1.94 -8.61 -27.82
C VAL A 455 3.24 -8.79 -27.05
N ALA A 456 3.39 -8.13 -25.90
CA ALA A 456 4.56 -8.27 -25.03
C ALA A 456 4.70 -9.70 -24.50
N TYR A 457 3.59 -10.35 -24.12
CA TYR A 457 3.58 -11.73 -23.67
C TYR A 457 4.07 -12.69 -24.76
N TYR A 458 3.48 -12.67 -25.96
CA TYR A 458 3.87 -13.59 -27.03
C TYR A 458 5.31 -13.36 -27.50
N PHE A 459 5.76 -12.10 -27.53
CA PHE A 459 7.16 -11.76 -27.76
C PHE A 459 8.10 -12.36 -26.70
N GLY A 460 7.80 -12.11 -25.43
CA GLY A 460 8.60 -12.63 -24.31
C GLY A 460 8.59 -14.16 -24.23
N LYS A 461 7.43 -14.79 -24.47
CA LYS A 461 7.26 -16.26 -24.51
C LYS A 461 8.13 -16.89 -25.58
N LYS A 462 8.07 -16.38 -26.82
CA LYS A 462 8.87 -16.91 -27.93
C LYS A 462 10.37 -16.74 -27.65
N LEU A 463 10.82 -15.54 -27.26
CA LEU A 463 12.22 -15.33 -26.90
C LEU A 463 12.69 -16.22 -25.75
N GLN A 464 11.87 -16.38 -24.71
CA GLN A 464 12.23 -17.23 -23.58
C GLN A 464 12.38 -18.69 -24.03
N THR A 465 11.47 -19.17 -24.89
CA THR A 465 11.50 -20.55 -25.42
C THR A 465 12.73 -20.78 -26.29
N ASP A 466 13.04 -19.85 -27.18
CA ASP A 466 14.06 -20.06 -28.21
C ASP A 466 15.48 -19.73 -27.71
N ILE A 467 15.63 -18.77 -26.79
CA ILE A 467 16.94 -18.41 -26.20
C ILE A 467 17.24 -19.21 -24.92
N GLY A 468 16.20 -19.68 -24.22
CA GLY A 468 16.34 -20.53 -23.04
C GLY A 468 16.97 -19.84 -21.82
N ILE A 469 16.77 -18.53 -21.65
CA ILE A 469 17.19 -17.73 -20.48
C ILE A 469 15.97 -17.06 -19.85
N PRO A 470 16.09 -16.52 -18.62
CA PRO A 470 15.05 -15.65 -18.08
C PRO A 470 14.80 -14.43 -18.97
N ILE A 471 13.54 -14.10 -19.19
CA ILE A 471 13.10 -12.92 -19.95
C ILE A 471 12.15 -12.09 -19.09
N GLY A 472 12.42 -10.80 -18.98
CA GLY A 472 11.50 -9.82 -18.39
C GLY A 472 10.90 -8.93 -19.47
N VAL A 473 9.58 -8.73 -19.46
CA VAL A 473 8.91 -7.78 -20.35
C VAL A 473 8.16 -6.72 -19.55
N ILE A 474 8.42 -5.46 -19.86
CA ILE A 474 7.81 -4.29 -19.21
C ILE A 474 6.79 -3.68 -20.18
N ASP A 475 5.49 -3.80 -19.89
CA ASP A 475 4.42 -3.11 -20.62
C ASP A 475 4.27 -1.67 -20.12
N SER A 476 4.83 -0.74 -20.89
CA SER A 476 4.74 0.70 -20.70
C SER A 476 4.00 1.40 -21.84
N SER A 477 2.84 0.86 -22.24
CA SER A 477 2.01 1.37 -23.34
C SER A 477 0.82 2.22 -22.85
N GLN A 478 0.24 3.08 -23.68
CA GLN A 478 -0.99 3.83 -23.36
C GLN A 478 -1.93 3.95 -24.55
N GLY A 479 -3.16 3.46 -24.39
CA GLY A 479 -4.22 3.60 -25.38
C GLY A 479 -4.46 5.03 -25.88
N GLY A 480 -4.69 5.17 -27.19
CA GLY A 480 -5.04 6.45 -27.83
C GLY A 480 -3.93 7.49 -27.89
N SER A 481 -2.68 7.15 -27.56
CA SER A 481 -1.56 8.09 -27.68
C SER A 481 -1.04 8.18 -29.11
N SER A 482 -0.77 9.40 -29.58
CA SER A 482 0.10 9.64 -30.73
C SER A 482 1.59 9.48 -30.35
N ILE A 483 2.51 9.52 -31.31
CA ILE A 483 3.96 9.37 -31.08
C ILE A 483 4.59 10.53 -30.28
N GLN A 484 4.07 11.75 -30.45
CA GLN A 484 4.64 12.98 -29.89
C GLN A 484 4.87 12.95 -28.35
N PRO A 485 3.91 12.53 -27.49
CA PRO A 485 4.11 12.51 -26.03
C PRO A 485 5.17 11.50 -25.54
N TRP A 486 5.78 10.71 -26.44
CA TRP A 486 6.78 9.70 -26.11
C TRP A 486 8.21 10.11 -26.42
N ALA A 487 8.45 11.23 -27.10
CA ALA A 487 9.79 11.70 -27.47
C ALA A 487 9.97 13.16 -27.03
N VAL A 488 11.01 13.45 -26.25
CA VAL A 488 11.29 14.78 -25.69
C VAL A 488 11.37 15.84 -26.80
N SER A 489 12.03 15.50 -27.90
CA SER A 489 12.27 16.38 -29.04
C SER A 489 11.02 16.60 -29.91
N LEU A 490 9.95 15.83 -29.71
CA LEU A 490 8.65 16.03 -30.38
C LEU A 490 7.64 16.80 -29.52
N LEU A 491 8.00 17.13 -28.27
CA LEU A 491 7.08 17.76 -27.33
C LEU A 491 6.84 19.22 -27.62
N ARG A 492 5.61 19.65 -27.37
CA ARG A 492 5.32 21.07 -27.13
C ARG A 492 5.83 21.44 -25.73
N LYS A 493 6.53 22.57 -25.61
CA LYS A 493 7.07 23.06 -24.33
C LYS A 493 5.98 23.14 -23.25
N GLY A 494 6.23 22.53 -22.09
CA GLY A 494 5.31 22.52 -20.94
C GLY A 494 4.17 21.50 -21.02
N ALA A 495 4.12 20.64 -22.04
CA ALA A 495 3.12 19.58 -22.14
C ALA A 495 3.33 18.49 -21.08
N THR A 496 2.24 17.91 -20.58
CA THR A 496 2.27 16.67 -19.82
C THR A 496 2.50 15.50 -20.78
N THR A 497 3.46 14.62 -20.48
CA THR A 497 3.95 13.62 -21.42
C THR A 497 3.95 12.22 -20.82
N MET A 498 3.93 11.22 -21.71
CA MET A 498 4.13 9.83 -21.34
C MET A 498 5.60 9.54 -21.09
N TYR A 499 6.48 10.13 -21.89
CA TYR A 499 7.93 9.95 -21.73
C TYR A 499 8.37 10.19 -20.29
N ASN A 500 7.95 11.31 -19.70
CA ASN A 500 8.40 11.74 -18.38
C ASN A 500 8.04 10.79 -17.24
N SER A 501 6.86 10.16 -17.27
CA SER A 501 6.38 9.31 -16.18
C SER A 501 6.43 7.82 -16.50
N ARG A 502 6.48 7.44 -17.78
CA ARG A 502 6.39 6.04 -18.25
C ARG A 502 7.65 5.51 -18.90
N ILE A 503 8.58 6.37 -19.32
CA ILE A 503 9.82 5.96 -20.00
C ILE A 503 11.04 6.38 -19.17
N HIS A 504 11.12 7.65 -18.78
CA HIS A 504 12.25 8.22 -18.05
C HIS A 504 12.60 7.47 -16.74
N PRO A 505 11.64 6.97 -15.93
CA PRO A 505 11.99 6.16 -14.75
C PRO A 505 12.76 4.87 -15.07
N TYR A 506 12.63 4.33 -16.29
CA TYR A 506 13.32 3.11 -16.73
C TYR A 506 14.67 3.37 -17.38
N THR A 507 15.04 4.62 -17.70
CA THR A 507 16.30 4.94 -18.41
C THR A 507 17.55 4.63 -17.59
N ARG A 508 17.38 4.50 -16.27
CA ARG A 508 18.42 4.06 -15.32
C ARG A 508 18.63 2.55 -15.31
N LEU A 509 17.69 1.77 -15.85
CA LEU A 509 17.83 0.33 -15.94
C LEU A 509 18.45 -0.06 -17.28
N PRO A 510 19.50 -0.89 -17.28
CA PRO A 510 19.92 -1.56 -18.49
C PRO A 510 18.76 -2.44 -19.00
N ILE A 511 18.42 -2.27 -20.28
CA ILE A 511 17.47 -3.11 -21.00
C ILE A 511 18.13 -3.69 -22.24
N LYS A 512 17.66 -4.85 -22.70
CA LYS A 512 18.15 -5.53 -23.89
C LYS A 512 17.74 -4.81 -25.18
N GLY A 513 16.51 -4.33 -25.24
CA GLY A 513 15.93 -3.62 -26.38
C GLY A 513 14.49 -3.19 -26.16
N VAL A 514 13.88 -2.61 -27.19
CA VAL A 514 12.53 -2.05 -27.17
C VAL A 514 11.67 -2.68 -28.26
N ILE A 515 10.39 -2.96 -27.94
CA ILE A 515 9.36 -3.19 -28.94
C ILE A 515 8.29 -2.08 -28.93
N TRP A 516 7.87 -1.63 -30.11
CA TRP A 516 6.99 -0.48 -30.29
C TRP A 516 5.82 -0.77 -31.22
N TYR A 517 4.60 -0.59 -30.73
CA TYR A 517 3.39 -0.72 -31.57
C TYR A 517 2.49 0.51 -31.41
N GLN A 518 2.68 1.43 -32.36
CA GLN A 518 1.94 2.68 -32.45
C GLN A 518 1.91 3.20 -33.88
N GLY A 519 0.85 3.92 -34.20
CA GLY A 519 0.73 4.70 -35.43
C GLY A 519 -0.70 5.09 -35.75
N GLU A 520 -1.70 4.42 -35.17
CA GLU A 520 -3.11 4.60 -35.53
C GLU A 520 -3.57 6.04 -35.26
N ALA A 521 -3.10 6.65 -34.16
CA ALA A 521 -3.36 8.06 -33.84
C ALA A 521 -2.56 9.04 -34.72
N ASN A 522 -1.66 8.54 -35.57
CA ASN A 522 -0.80 9.27 -36.49
C ASN A 522 -1.03 8.87 -37.96
N VAL A 523 -2.13 8.16 -38.30
CA VAL A 523 -2.39 7.68 -39.67
C VAL A 523 -2.36 8.79 -40.73
N ARG A 524 -2.65 10.03 -40.33
CA ARG A 524 -2.63 11.22 -41.20
C ARG A 524 -1.26 11.87 -41.38
N ASP A 525 -0.23 11.36 -40.71
CA ASP A 525 1.11 11.97 -40.74
C ASP A 525 1.87 11.69 -42.05
N GLY A 526 1.48 10.65 -42.79
CA GLY A 526 2.16 10.21 -44.02
C GLY A 526 3.67 10.08 -43.82
N ALA A 527 4.45 10.54 -44.80
CA ALA A 527 5.92 10.51 -44.77
C ALA A 527 6.55 11.20 -43.56
N SER A 528 5.87 12.16 -42.92
CA SER A 528 6.41 12.83 -41.71
C SER A 528 6.56 11.89 -40.51
N TYR A 529 5.90 10.73 -40.54
CA TYR A 529 5.99 9.74 -39.47
C TYR A 529 7.39 9.10 -39.39
N THR A 530 8.09 8.93 -40.52
CA THR A 530 9.48 8.42 -40.57
C THR A 530 10.41 9.26 -39.71
N ALA A 531 10.37 10.58 -39.89
CA ALA A 531 11.18 11.50 -39.09
C ALA A 531 10.81 11.45 -37.60
N LYS A 532 9.51 11.34 -37.26
CA LYS A 532 9.05 11.22 -35.87
C LYS A 532 9.54 9.92 -35.21
N MET A 533 9.50 8.80 -35.93
CA MET A 533 10.05 7.53 -35.46
C MET A 533 11.56 7.64 -35.20
N GLN A 534 12.31 8.22 -36.14
CA GLN A 534 13.76 8.42 -35.97
C GLN A 534 14.06 9.30 -34.75
N THR A 535 13.33 10.40 -34.57
CA THR A 535 13.47 11.27 -33.39
C THR A 535 13.13 10.54 -32.09
N LEU A 536 12.04 9.76 -32.04
CA LEU A 536 11.68 8.95 -30.87
C LEU A 536 12.82 8.00 -30.49
N VAL A 537 13.33 7.25 -31.47
CA VAL A 537 14.39 6.25 -31.21
C VAL A 537 15.68 6.93 -30.77
N ASN A 538 16.05 8.06 -31.39
CA ASN A 538 17.24 8.82 -31.01
C ASN A 538 17.12 9.37 -29.58
N ASP A 539 15.99 9.97 -29.21
CA ASP A 539 15.76 10.47 -27.85
C ASP A 539 15.88 9.34 -26.81
N TRP A 540 15.36 8.15 -27.11
CA TRP A 540 15.43 7.02 -26.18
C TRP A 540 16.86 6.46 -26.12
N ARG A 541 17.53 6.32 -27.25
CA ARG A 541 18.93 5.90 -27.29
C ARG A 541 19.85 6.85 -26.52
N GLU A 542 19.61 8.14 -26.62
CA GLU A 542 20.32 9.17 -25.84
C GLU A 542 20.03 9.02 -24.34
N ALA A 543 18.75 8.87 -23.96
CA ALA A 543 18.36 8.74 -22.57
C ALA A 543 18.94 7.48 -21.88
N TRP A 544 19.06 6.38 -22.60
CA TRP A 544 19.73 5.15 -22.14
C TRP A 544 21.24 5.16 -22.34
N GLN A 545 21.79 6.17 -23.03
CA GLN A 545 23.19 6.23 -23.46
C GLN A 545 23.64 4.98 -24.26
N ARG A 546 22.75 4.50 -25.13
CA ARG A 546 22.94 3.31 -25.96
C ARG A 546 22.60 3.61 -27.43
N PRO A 547 23.54 4.10 -28.24
CA PRO A 547 23.28 4.46 -29.65
C PRO A 547 22.87 3.28 -30.54
N GLU A 548 23.14 2.05 -30.10
CA GLU A 548 22.77 0.82 -30.80
C GLU A 548 21.67 0.02 -30.08
N LEU A 549 20.90 0.65 -29.17
CA LEU A 549 19.79 -0.02 -28.50
C LEU A 549 18.82 -0.59 -29.55
N PRO A 550 18.57 -1.92 -29.58
CA PRO A 550 17.65 -2.52 -30.55
C PRO A 550 16.24 -1.98 -30.42
N PHE A 551 15.61 -1.69 -31.56
CA PHE A 551 14.27 -1.10 -31.61
C PHE A 551 13.42 -1.77 -32.69
N TYR A 552 12.50 -2.64 -32.29
CA TYR A 552 11.62 -3.37 -33.22
C TYR A 552 10.21 -2.83 -33.15
N PHE A 553 9.55 -2.65 -34.30
CA PHE A 553 8.23 -2.03 -34.34
C PHE A 553 7.26 -2.76 -35.24
N VAL A 554 5.99 -2.35 -35.22
CA VAL A 554 4.90 -3.06 -35.88
C VAL A 554 4.29 -2.18 -36.96
N GLN A 555 4.20 -2.70 -38.19
CA GLN A 555 3.38 -2.11 -39.24
C GLN A 555 1.92 -2.10 -38.78
N LEU A 556 1.14 -1.06 -39.05
CA LEU A 556 -0.27 -1.10 -38.66
C LEU A 556 -1.08 -2.19 -39.37
N ALA A 557 -2.15 -2.66 -38.75
CA ALA A 557 -3.11 -3.54 -39.39
C ALA A 557 -4.10 -2.77 -40.27
N PRO A 558 -4.64 -3.38 -41.34
CA PRO A 558 -5.71 -2.82 -42.16
C PRO A 558 -6.95 -2.50 -41.32
N PHE A 559 -7.52 -1.32 -41.55
CA PHE A 559 -8.72 -0.83 -40.90
C PHE A 559 -9.44 0.16 -41.81
N ASN A 560 -10.77 0.07 -41.89
CA ASN A 560 -11.58 1.04 -42.61
C ASN A 560 -11.77 2.29 -41.74
N TYR A 561 -11.06 3.37 -42.04
CA TYR A 561 -11.12 4.63 -41.27
C TYR A 561 -12.35 5.48 -41.59
N LYS A 562 -13.21 5.03 -42.52
CA LYS A 562 -14.44 5.67 -42.97
C LYS A 562 -14.16 7.06 -43.57
N GLY A 563 -14.08 7.12 -44.90
CA GLY A 563 -13.94 8.36 -45.67
C GLY A 563 -13.30 8.10 -47.03
N ASP A 564 -13.06 9.17 -47.80
CA ASP A 564 -12.48 9.06 -49.15
C ASP A 564 -10.94 8.96 -49.15
N ALA A 565 -10.30 9.15 -47.99
CA ALA A 565 -8.84 9.18 -47.84
C ALA A 565 -8.22 7.79 -47.65
N VAL A 566 -8.60 6.84 -48.49
CA VAL A 566 -8.26 5.41 -48.39
C VAL A 566 -6.75 5.10 -48.51
N HIS A 567 -5.94 6.08 -48.91
CA HIS A 567 -4.48 5.95 -49.06
C HIS A 567 -3.68 6.42 -47.83
N GLN A 568 -4.32 6.99 -46.79
CA GLN A 568 -3.60 7.45 -45.59
C GLN A 568 -2.86 6.33 -44.87
N LEU A 569 -3.49 5.16 -44.73
CA LEU A 569 -2.86 4.00 -44.08
C LEU A 569 -1.67 3.45 -44.92
N PRO A 570 -1.80 3.22 -46.24
CA PRO A 570 -0.66 2.89 -47.09
C PRO A 570 0.50 3.89 -47.04
N GLU A 571 0.21 5.20 -47.02
CA GLU A 571 1.23 6.22 -46.88
C GLU A 571 1.95 6.13 -45.52
N LEU A 572 1.21 5.83 -44.44
CA LEU A 572 1.81 5.56 -43.14
C LEU A 572 2.62 4.25 -43.15
N TRP A 573 2.15 3.18 -43.80
CA TRP A 573 2.91 1.93 -43.95
C TRP A 573 4.23 2.15 -44.66
N ALA A 574 4.24 2.95 -45.73
CA ALA A 574 5.47 3.34 -46.42
C ALA A 574 6.39 4.14 -45.48
N ALA A 575 5.84 5.05 -44.68
CA ALA A 575 6.61 5.80 -43.69
C ALA A 575 7.20 4.90 -42.57
N GLN A 576 6.45 3.89 -42.13
CA GLN A 576 6.94 2.88 -41.17
C GLN A 576 8.05 2.02 -41.79
N ALA A 577 7.89 1.59 -43.05
CA ALA A 577 8.93 0.84 -43.75
C ALA A 577 10.21 1.67 -43.92
N ALA A 578 10.10 2.92 -44.38
CA ALA A 578 11.23 3.84 -44.53
C ALA A 578 11.93 4.16 -43.19
N ALA A 579 11.24 4.00 -42.05
CA ALA A 579 11.87 4.15 -40.74
C ALA A 579 12.94 3.07 -40.49
N MET A 580 12.81 1.87 -41.07
CA MET A 580 13.86 0.83 -40.96
C MET A 580 15.16 1.26 -41.64
N ASP A 581 15.08 2.00 -42.74
CA ASP A 581 16.25 2.41 -43.52
C ASP A 581 17.08 3.49 -42.81
N VAL A 582 16.42 4.33 -42.00
CA VAL A 582 17.06 5.46 -41.32
C VAL A 582 17.34 5.21 -39.83
N ILE A 583 16.86 4.10 -39.28
CA ILE A 583 17.08 3.70 -37.89
C ILE A 583 17.92 2.41 -37.87
N PRO A 584 19.23 2.47 -37.61
CA PRO A 584 20.06 1.26 -37.52
C PRO A 584 19.60 0.39 -36.35
N HIS A 585 19.91 -0.91 -36.38
CA HIS A 585 19.51 -1.88 -35.33
C HIS A 585 17.99 -1.89 -35.07
N SER A 586 17.21 -1.78 -36.14
CA SER A 586 15.75 -1.83 -36.11
C SER A 586 15.18 -2.89 -37.03
N GLY A 587 13.87 -3.10 -36.95
CA GLY A 587 13.13 -4.04 -37.78
C GLY A 587 11.63 -3.93 -37.57
N MET A 588 10.85 -4.32 -38.57
CA MET A 588 9.39 -4.15 -38.58
C MET A 588 8.66 -5.48 -38.74
N ALA A 589 7.77 -5.79 -37.80
CA ALA A 589 6.79 -6.86 -37.96
C ALA A 589 5.66 -6.38 -38.89
N VAL A 590 5.56 -6.97 -40.07
CA VAL A 590 4.46 -6.78 -41.03
C VAL A 590 3.26 -7.61 -40.57
N ILE A 591 2.07 -7.01 -40.52
CA ILE A 591 0.85 -7.65 -39.98
C ILE A 591 -0.42 -7.33 -40.78
N ASN A 592 -0.27 -6.90 -42.03
CA ASN A 592 -1.38 -6.64 -42.94
C ASN A 592 -2.23 -7.88 -43.30
N ASP A 593 -1.75 -9.07 -42.95
CA ASP A 593 -2.41 -10.35 -43.15
C ASP A 593 -3.33 -10.76 -41.98
N ILE A 594 -3.21 -10.14 -40.81
CA ILE A 594 -3.96 -10.49 -39.58
C ILE A 594 -4.78 -9.32 -39.04
N GLY A 595 -5.20 -8.42 -39.93
CA GLY A 595 -6.05 -7.27 -39.61
C GLY A 595 -7.51 -7.61 -39.36
N ASN A 596 -8.30 -6.56 -39.12
CA ASN A 596 -9.75 -6.64 -39.12
C ASN A 596 -10.28 -5.29 -39.59
N VAL A 597 -10.73 -5.25 -40.85
CA VAL A 597 -11.18 -3.99 -41.47
C VAL A 597 -12.36 -3.33 -40.75
N LYS A 598 -13.08 -4.06 -39.88
CA LYS A 598 -14.21 -3.57 -39.08
C LYS A 598 -13.82 -3.20 -37.64
N ASN A 599 -12.64 -3.59 -37.18
CA ASN A 599 -12.18 -3.33 -35.82
C ASN A 599 -10.68 -2.99 -35.82
N ILE A 600 -10.36 -1.75 -35.45
CA ILE A 600 -8.99 -1.23 -35.37
C ILE A 600 -8.10 -1.98 -34.37
N HIS A 601 -8.69 -2.81 -33.50
CA HIS A 601 -8.00 -3.70 -32.57
C HIS A 601 -8.17 -5.17 -33.01
N PRO A 602 -7.38 -5.68 -33.98
CA PRO A 602 -7.44 -7.08 -34.37
C PRO A 602 -7.10 -8.00 -33.18
N THR A 603 -7.87 -9.05 -32.97
CA THR A 603 -7.76 -9.92 -31.79
C THR A 603 -6.67 -10.98 -31.90
N ASN A 604 -6.19 -11.28 -33.11
CA ASN A 604 -5.06 -12.18 -33.32
C ASN A 604 -3.72 -11.48 -33.03
N LYS A 605 -3.22 -11.60 -31.79
CA LYS A 605 -1.96 -10.95 -31.36
C LYS A 605 -0.74 -11.87 -31.35
N ALA A 606 -0.93 -13.19 -31.48
CA ALA A 606 0.17 -14.15 -31.39
C ALA A 606 1.24 -13.95 -32.49
N PRO A 607 0.87 -13.79 -33.78
CA PRO A 607 1.87 -13.56 -34.82
C PRO A 607 2.59 -12.21 -34.67
N VAL A 608 1.96 -11.19 -34.07
CA VAL A 608 2.59 -9.88 -33.86
C VAL A 608 3.81 -10.02 -32.94
N GLY A 609 3.61 -10.62 -31.76
CA GLY A 609 4.70 -10.86 -30.80
C GLY A 609 5.75 -11.82 -31.37
N ALA A 610 5.31 -12.86 -32.09
CA ALA A 610 6.23 -13.83 -32.66
C ALA A 610 7.14 -13.25 -33.76
N ARG A 611 6.60 -12.40 -34.63
CA ARG A 611 7.37 -11.72 -35.70
C ARG A 611 8.36 -10.71 -35.14
N LEU A 612 8.00 -9.98 -34.07
CA LEU A 612 8.95 -9.14 -33.34
C LEU A 612 10.07 -9.96 -32.71
N ALA A 613 9.77 -11.15 -32.17
CA ALA A 613 10.78 -12.03 -31.58
C ALA A 613 11.76 -12.56 -32.64
N LEU A 614 11.31 -12.87 -33.86
CA LEU A 614 12.20 -13.25 -34.97
C LEU A 614 13.22 -12.14 -35.30
N TRP A 615 12.77 -10.89 -35.33
CA TRP A 615 13.66 -9.74 -35.51
C TRP A 615 14.70 -9.62 -34.40
N ALA A 616 14.30 -9.84 -33.14
CA ALA A 616 15.21 -9.86 -32.00
C ALA A 616 16.18 -11.05 -32.05
N GLU A 617 15.72 -12.26 -32.36
CA GLU A 617 16.56 -13.46 -32.51
C GLU A 617 17.66 -13.26 -33.56
N HIS A 618 17.29 -12.72 -34.72
CA HIS A 618 18.24 -12.42 -35.79
C HIS A 618 19.17 -11.25 -35.43
N GLY A 619 18.60 -10.08 -35.14
CA GLY A 619 19.37 -8.83 -35.02
C GLY A 619 20.02 -8.59 -33.66
N THR A 620 19.42 -9.09 -32.57
CA THR A 620 19.91 -8.87 -31.20
C THR A 620 20.63 -10.08 -30.62
N TYR A 621 20.17 -11.30 -30.92
CA TYR A 621 20.78 -12.54 -30.45
C TYR A 621 21.72 -13.19 -31.47
N GLY A 622 21.81 -12.64 -32.68
CA GLY A 622 22.80 -13.07 -33.68
C GLY A 622 22.53 -14.46 -34.26
N GLN A 623 21.27 -14.91 -34.29
CA GLN A 623 20.88 -16.16 -34.94
C GLN A 623 20.94 -16.01 -36.47
N LYS A 624 22.16 -16.04 -37.01
CA LYS A 624 22.44 -15.92 -38.45
C LYS A 624 21.76 -17.07 -39.21
N GLY A 625 21.03 -16.74 -40.27
CA GLY A 625 20.30 -17.72 -41.09
C GLY A 625 18.82 -17.90 -40.71
N LEU A 626 18.36 -17.29 -39.61
CA LEU A 626 16.93 -17.25 -39.28
C LEU A 626 16.17 -16.36 -40.28
N VAL A 627 15.15 -16.93 -40.92
CA VAL A 627 14.18 -16.16 -41.71
C VAL A 627 13.31 -15.35 -40.75
N HIS A 628 13.54 -14.05 -40.72
CA HIS A 628 12.98 -13.14 -39.72
C HIS A 628 12.06 -12.06 -40.28
N ALA A 629 12.06 -11.88 -41.60
CA ALA A 629 11.25 -10.89 -42.30
C ALA A 629 10.61 -11.51 -43.55
N GLY A 630 9.47 -10.96 -43.95
CA GLY A 630 8.83 -11.29 -45.22
C GLY A 630 9.40 -10.49 -46.38
N PRO A 631 8.96 -10.76 -47.63
CA PRO A 631 9.50 -10.13 -48.82
C PRO A 631 9.40 -8.60 -48.78
N GLY A 632 10.52 -7.91 -48.95
CA GLY A 632 10.58 -6.46 -49.13
C GLY A 632 11.03 -6.13 -50.55
N LEU A 633 10.34 -5.23 -51.25
CA LEU A 633 10.69 -4.89 -52.63
C LEU A 633 12.14 -4.37 -52.69
N ASP A 634 12.93 -4.94 -53.59
CA ASP A 634 14.29 -4.50 -53.88
C ASP A 634 14.32 -3.59 -55.11
N ARG A 635 13.73 -4.04 -56.22
CA ARG A 635 13.69 -3.32 -57.51
C ARG A 635 12.51 -3.72 -58.36
N ALA A 636 12.10 -2.83 -59.25
CA ALA A 636 11.08 -3.05 -60.27
C ALA A 636 11.65 -2.69 -61.65
N VAL A 637 11.72 -3.67 -62.56
CA VAL A 637 12.30 -3.51 -63.91
C VAL A 637 11.25 -3.82 -64.97
N ARG A 638 11.16 -3.01 -66.02
CA ARG A 638 10.24 -3.26 -67.14
C ARG A 638 10.78 -4.35 -68.06
N GLU A 639 9.95 -5.36 -68.31
CA GLU A 639 10.17 -6.43 -69.29
C GLU A 639 9.04 -6.43 -70.33
N GLY A 640 9.24 -5.66 -71.40
CA GLY A 640 8.20 -5.43 -72.41
C GLY A 640 6.97 -4.76 -71.79
N ASN A 641 5.84 -5.47 -71.80
CA ASN A 641 4.56 -4.99 -71.25
C ASN A 641 4.29 -5.41 -69.80
N ARG A 642 5.32 -5.86 -69.06
CA ARG A 642 5.21 -6.32 -67.67
C ARG A 642 6.34 -5.72 -66.84
N LEU A 643 6.21 -5.83 -65.53
CA LEU A 643 7.24 -5.51 -64.57
C LEU A 643 7.74 -6.79 -63.90
N ARG A 644 9.06 -6.95 -63.82
CA ARG A 644 9.71 -7.93 -62.96
C ARG A 644 10.08 -7.27 -61.64
N LEU A 645 9.55 -7.80 -60.55
CA LEU A 645 9.84 -7.34 -59.19
C LEU A 645 10.80 -8.31 -58.51
N SER A 646 11.92 -7.81 -57.99
CA SER A 646 12.84 -8.58 -57.14
C SER A 646 12.66 -8.19 -55.67
N PHE A 647 12.93 -9.11 -54.75
CA PHE A 647 12.68 -8.90 -53.33
C PHE A 647 13.90 -9.26 -52.48
N LYS A 648 14.08 -8.51 -51.39
CA LYS A 648 14.87 -8.92 -50.23
C LYS A 648 14.01 -9.85 -49.36
N HIS A 649 14.66 -10.67 -48.54
CA HIS A 649 14.00 -11.53 -47.53
C HIS A 649 12.98 -12.53 -48.13
N VAL A 650 13.32 -13.12 -49.28
CA VAL A 650 12.50 -14.17 -49.92
C VAL A 650 12.45 -15.49 -49.15
N GLY A 651 13.30 -15.68 -48.14
CA GLY A 651 13.38 -16.94 -47.39
C GLY A 651 13.73 -18.10 -48.33
N SER A 652 12.99 -19.20 -48.24
CA SER A 652 13.08 -20.33 -49.17
C SER A 652 12.23 -20.17 -50.45
N GLY A 653 11.65 -18.99 -50.69
CA GLY A 653 10.90 -18.66 -51.90
C GLY A 653 9.63 -17.84 -51.62
N LEU A 654 9.08 -17.23 -52.68
CA LEU A 654 7.80 -16.50 -52.61
C LEU A 654 6.61 -17.47 -52.58
N ALA A 655 5.56 -17.10 -51.85
CA ALA A 655 4.35 -17.89 -51.71
C ALA A 655 3.09 -17.00 -51.62
N SER A 656 1.95 -17.62 -51.94
CA SER A 656 0.63 -17.08 -51.62
C SER A 656 0.12 -17.74 -50.34
N ARG A 657 -0.30 -16.92 -49.37
CA ARG A 657 -0.80 -17.37 -48.06
C ARG A 657 -1.89 -18.42 -48.15
N ASP A 658 -2.76 -18.32 -49.15
CA ASP A 658 -3.95 -19.15 -49.31
C ASP A 658 -3.93 -19.98 -50.60
N GLY A 659 -2.79 -20.03 -51.30
CA GLY A 659 -2.66 -20.74 -52.59
C GLY A 659 -3.47 -20.13 -53.74
N LYS A 660 -4.11 -18.97 -53.53
CA LYS A 660 -4.87 -18.26 -54.56
C LYS A 660 -3.97 -17.29 -55.33
N PRO A 661 -4.41 -16.79 -56.52
CA PRO A 661 -3.69 -15.73 -57.23
C PRO A 661 -3.36 -14.55 -56.32
N LEU A 662 -2.21 -13.93 -56.56
CA LEU A 662 -1.77 -12.77 -55.79
C LEU A 662 -2.75 -11.61 -55.97
N THR A 663 -3.00 -10.90 -54.88
CA THR A 663 -3.99 -9.81 -54.80
C THR A 663 -3.33 -8.47 -54.47
N TRP A 664 -4.07 -7.37 -54.70
CA TRP A 664 -3.68 -6.00 -54.35
C TRP A 664 -2.46 -5.46 -55.10
N PHE A 665 -2.26 -5.87 -56.35
CA PHE A 665 -1.29 -5.26 -57.25
C PHE A 665 -1.97 -4.24 -58.15
N GLU A 666 -1.30 -3.11 -58.34
CA GLU A 666 -1.70 -2.07 -59.27
C GLU A 666 -0.47 -1.60 -60.07
N VAL A 667 -0.66 -1.25 -61.33
CA VAL A 667 0.37 -0.63 -62.17
C VAL A 667 -0.17 0.63 -62.82
N ALA A 668 0.72 1.55 -63.16
CA ALA A 668 0.37 2.76 -63.88
C ALA A 668 1.34 3.04 -65.04
N ALA A 669 0.82 3.69 -66.08
CA ALA A 669 1.64 4.28 -67.14
C ALA A 669 2.22 5.64 -66.68
N ALA A 670 2.80 6.38 -67.62
CA ALA A 670 3.39 7.71 -67.37
C ALA A 670 2.39 8.74 -66.79
N ASP A 671 1.09 8.53 -67.00
CA ASP A 671 0.02 9.36 -66.44
C ASP A 671 -0.22 9.15 -64.93
N LYS A 672 0.44 8.14 -64.32
CA LYS A 672 0.28 7.73 -62.92
C LYS A 672 -1.17 7.33 -62.56
N THR A 673 -1.98 6.95 -63.54
CA THR A 673 -3.31 6.37 -63.30
C THR A 673 -3.15 4.89 -62.97
N PHE A 674 -3.29 4.54 -61.68
CA PHE A 674 -3.16 3.15 -61.22
C PHE A 674 -4.39 2.32 -61.60
N VAL A 675 -4.15 1.14 -62.16
CA VAL A 675 -5.18 0.13 -62.45
C VAL A 675 -4.80 -1.23 -61.85
N PRO A 676 -5.77 -2.09 -61.51
CA PRO A 676 -5.49 -3.43 -61.02
C PRO A 676 -4.62 -4.25 -61.99
N ALA A 677 -3.66 -4.97 -61.43
CA ALA A 677 -2.68 -5.77 -62.16
C ALA A 677 -2.71 -7.24 -61.71
N THR A 678 -2.38 -8.14 -62.64
CA THR A 678 -2.14 -9.55 -62.33
C THR A 678 -0.68 -9.73 -61.97
N ALA A 679 -0.39 -10.41 -60.86
CA ALA A 679 0.95 -10.78 -60.43
C ALA A 679 1.10 -12.30 -60.34
N THR A 680 2.19 -12.84 -60.89
CA THR A 680 2.53 -14.27 -60.84
C THR A 680 3.94 -14.47 -60.30
N ILE A 681 4.13 -15.48 -59.45
CA ILE A 681 5.44 -15.88 -58.93
C ILE A 681 6.24 -16.56 -60.05
N ASP A 682 7.47 -16.09 -60.24
CA ASP A 682 8.47 -16.64 -61.17
C ASP A 682 9.81 -16.75 -60.45
N GLY A 683 10.07 -17.92 -59.85
CA GLY A 683 11.18 -18.15 -58.92
C GLY A 683 11.07 -17.22 -57.70
N ASP A 684 12.16 -16.49 -57.42
CA ASP A 684 12.24 -15.49 -56.35
C ASP A 684 11.76 -14.09 -56.78
N THR A 685 11.12 -13.98 -57.96
CA THR A 685 10.62 -12.72 -58.51
C THR A 685 9.12 -12.78 -58.78
N LEU A 686 8.51 -11.62 -59.01
CA LEU A 686 7.14 -11.53 -59.52
C LEU A 686 7.11 -10.93 -60.91
N LEU A 687 6.23 -11.43 -61.77
CA LEU A 687 5.83 -10.80 -63.02
C LEU A 687 4.48 -10.12 -62.84
N VAL A 688 4.42 -8.81 -63.02
CA VAL A 688 3.23 -7.98 -62.81
C VAL A 688 2.82 -7.28 -64.10
N SER A 689 1.55 -7.37 -64.50
CA SER A 689 1.07 -6.75 -65.73
C SER A 689 -0.42 -6.42 -65.69
N ALA A 690 -0.84 -5.43 -66.48
CA ALA A 690 -2.25 -5.10 -66.70
C ALA A 690 -2.50 -4.94 -68.21
N PRO A 691 -3.57 -5.53 -68.79
CA PRO A 691 -3.83 -5.46 -70.22
C PRO A 691 -3.91 -4.04 -70.79
N ASN A 692 -4.40 -3.10 -69.98
CA ASN A 692 -4.60 -1.70 -70.39
C ASN A 692 -3.38 -0.80 -70.12
N VAL A 693 -2.26 -1.37 -69.67
CA VAL A 693 -1.02 -0.63 -69.37
C VAL A 693 0.15 -1.33 -70.08
N PRO A 694 0.33 -1.12 -71.40
CA PRO A 694 1.39 -1.78 -72.16
C PRO A 694 2.79 -1.25 -71.82
N GLU A 695 2.88 -0.06 -71.22
CA GLU A 695 4.13 0.56 -70.78
C GLU A 695 4.04 0.93 -69.30
N PRO A 696 4.08 -0.05 -68.39
CA PRO A 696 4.03 0.22 -66.96
C PRO A 696 5.32 0.90 -66.51
N VAL A 697 5.19 2.00 -65.78
CA VAL A 697 6.33 2.77 -65.21
C VAL A 697 6.25 2.88 -63.68
N CYS A 698 5.15 2.40 -63.08
CA CYS A 698 4.98 2.33 -61.63
C CYS A 698 4.29 1.04 -61.22
N VAL A 699 4.57 0.59 -60.00
CA VAL A 699 3.84 -0.49 -59.34
C VAL A 699 3.49 -0.09 -57.92
N ARG A 700 2.32 -0.54 -57.46
CA ARG A 700 1.89 -0.47 -56.07
C ARG A 700 1.38 -1.83 -55.60
N PHE A 701 1.64 -2.12 -54.33
CA PHE A 701 1.15 -3.31 -53.66
C PHE A 701 0.53 -2.94 -52.32
N ALA A 702 -0.65 -3.51 -52.03
CA ALA A 702 -1.41 -3.28 -50.80
C ALA A 702 -1.66 -1.77 -50.53
N TRP A 703 -1.98 -1.00 -51.57
CA TRP A 703 -2.12 0.46 -51.48
C TRP A 703 -3.54 0.93 -51.15
N HIS A 704 -4.20 0.27 -50.20
CA HIS A 704 -5.53 0.63 -49.71
C HIS A 704 -5.66 0.33 -48.20
N GLU A 705 -6.41 1.14 -47.45
CA GLU A 705 -6.56 0.98 -45.99
C GLU A 705 -7.19 -0.35 -45.54
N THR A 706 -7.93 -1.00 -46.45
CA THR A 706 -8.54 -2.32 -46.25
C THR A 706 -7.78 -3.44 -46.96
N ALA A 707 -6.53 -3.22 -47.39
CA ALA A 707 -5.76 -4.22 -48.12
C ALA A 707 -5.35 -5.37 -47.20
N GLU A 708 -5.88 -6.58 -47.46
CA GLU A 708 -5.52 -7.83 -46.79
C GLU A 708 -4.81 -8.77 -47.79
N PRO A 709 -3.57 -8.45 -48.23
CA PRO A 709 -2.91 -9.18 -49.30
C PRO A 709 -2.44 -10.58 -48.88
N ASN A 710 -2.14 -11.41 -49.88
CA ASN A 710 -1.72 -12.79 -49.71
C ASN A 710 -0.25 -13.06 -50.11
N LEU A 711 0.54 -12.08 -50.54
CA LEU A 711 1.97 -12.28 -50.81
C LEU A 711 2.76 -12.45 -49.51
N MET A 712 3.54 -13.52 -49.43
CA MET A 712 4.44 -13.83 -48.32
C MET A 712 5.66 -14.63 -48.82
N ASN A 713 6.62 -14.91 -47.94
CA ASN A 713 7.60 -15.97 -48.20
C ASN A 713 7.03 -17.34 -47.78
N ALA A 714 7.73 -18.41 -48.17
CA ALA A 714 7.34 -19.80 -47.89
C ALA A 714 7.27 -20.11 -46.38
N GLU A 715 7.99 -19.35 -45.55
CA GLU A 715 7.95 -19.45 -44.09
C GLU A 715 6.72 -18.76 -43.46
N GLY A 716 5.89 -18.10 -44.26
CA GLY A 716 4.64 -17.49 -43.81
C GLY A 716 4.77 -16.06 -43.28
N LEU A 717 5.85 -15.35 -43.63
CA LEU A 717 6.04 -13.94 -43.29
C LEU A 717 5.54 -13.04 -44.44
N PRO A 718 4.59 -12.13 -44.17
CA PRO A 718 3.92 -11.34 -45.21
C PRO A 718 4.82 -10.24 -45.78
N ALA A 719 4.57 -9.89 -47.04
CA ALA A 719 5.15 -8.71 -47.66
C ALA A 719 4.48 -7.42 -47.17
N GLY A 720 5.27 -6.39 -46.90
CA GLY A 720 4.76 -5.05 -46.58
C GLY A 720 4.25 -4.31 -47.81
N ALA A 721 3.42 -3.28 -47.61
CA ALA A 721 2.97 -2.41 -48.70
C ALA A 721 4.15 -1.64 -49.32
N PHE A 722 4.10 -1.41 -50.63
CA PHE A 722 5.12 -0.65 -51.35
C PHE A 722 4.53 0.09 -52.55
N SER A 723 5.23 1.16 -52.94
CA SER A 723 5.02 1.90 -54.20
C SER A 723 6.40 2.16 -54.77
N ALA A 724 6.62 1.83 -56.04
CA ALA A 724 7.90 2.04 -56.70
C ALA A 724 7.72 2.51 -58.13
N ASP A 725 8.61 3.41 -58.54
CA ASP A 725 8.84 3.73 -59.94
C ASP A 725 9.78 2.68 -60.55
N VAL A 726 9.63 2.44 -61.84
CA VAL A 726 10.46 1.49 -62.59
C VAL A 726 11.82 2.09 -62.86
N GLU A 727 12.87 1.29 -62.68
CA GLU A 727 14.27 1.65 -62.95
C GLU A 727 14.60 1.79 -64.45
#